data_AF-K9W3Y5-F1
#
_entry.id   AF-K9W3Y5-F1
#
_cell.length_a   1.000
_cell.length_b   1.000
_cell.length_c   1.000
_cell.angle_alpha   90.00
_cell.angle_beta   90.00
_cell.angle_gamma   90.00
#
_symmetry.space_group_name_H-M   'P 1'
#
loop_
_entity.id
_entity.type
_entity.pdbx_description
1 polymer ?
#
loop_
_entity_poly.entity_id
_entity_poly.type
_entity_poly.pdbx_seq_one_letter_code
_entity_poly.pdbx_strand_id
1 'polypeptide(L)'
;MRCLHCRRDGIPISAQICPNPDCGVYLPSLLRDVLPPETLLRGGSYRIDYALGRGGFGITYRAIDIGLEMLVAIKEFYPQEHAIRNGMTGGLSVATPQKAAYQRGLERFKREGRILARLNHPNVVRVFTLFEERDTAYLVMELITGNTLRDELDSQPEKRLSPARIEAVMNQLVDALATIHTAGIYHLDIKPDNVLLMPDGKVVLVDFGAAKQSFNTQSTRQFTGSYGAPEVIAGGDIGVGSDIFELGMMLHEMVTGELPPSALSRLIKDSWKPKDLGEPLQKLVTDALQIELEQRPNNIRIWWESRIAVNKTIIVSATGGGNYTTIGEAIKNAQPDSCILVRPGLYQESLIIDKQLEIIGDGLVADIVIESTDSSCIIMQTDDAVVSGLTLRGRGAVKGNKFYTVDIPQGKLVLEDCDITSDSLACIAIHGTTANPVIRRCQIHDGEGSGVYFHENGQGTVEDCDIFANAASGVGITSGGNPIIRRCQIHDGKKAGVVVKENGQGTVEDCDIFANANVGVVITSGGNPIIRRCQIHDGKKAGVAVQENGQGTVEDCDIFANTNAGIGITKGGNPIIRRCQIHDGKSAGVAVQENGQGTLEDCDIFANDNVGIGITKGGNPIIRRCQIHDGKSAGVYVYENGQGTIEDCDIFANANGGVAILKQGSNPIIRRCQINRNAFQAVRVSENGAGRVENCNLTGNTAGAWNIQPDCSVYRSGNIED
;
A
#
# COMPACT_ATOMS: atom_id res chain seq x y z
N MET A 1 40.32 -4.50 -46.80
CA MET A 1 39.00 -5.17 -46.75
C MET A 1 38.90 -6.08 -45.52
N ARG A 2 37.69 -6.50 -45.15
CA ARG A 2 37.40 -7.46 -44.09
C ARG A 2 36.93 -8.79 -44.68
N CYS A 3 37.30 -9.91 -44.07
CA CYS A 3 36.72 -11.22 -44.39
C CYS A 3 35.31 -11.30 -43.83
N LEU A 4 34.30 -11.42 -44.67
CA LEU A 4 32.90 -11.51 -44.22
C LEU A 4 32.56 -12.87 -43.55
N HIS A 5 33.47 -13.84 -43.59
CA HIS A 5 33.29 -15.14 -42.93
C HIS A 5 33.89 -15.16 -41.52
N CYS A 6 35.18 -14.82 -41.37
CA CYS A 6 35.86 -14.87 -40.07
C CYS A 6 36.09 -13.48 -39.43
N ARG A 7 35.49 -12.43 -39.99
CA ARG A 7 35.57 -11.02 -39.52
C ARG A 7 36.98 -10.39 -39.46
N ARG A 8 38.03 -11.06 -39.97
CA ARG A 8 39.41 -10.53 -39.97
C ARG A 8 39.53 -9.26 -40.83
N ASP A 9 39.99 -8.17 -40.22
CA ASP A 9 40.30 -6.89 -40.86
C ASP A 9 41.71 -6.86 -41.50
N GLY A 10 42.01 -5.78 -42.22
CA GLY A 10 43.35 -5.50 -42.75
C GLY A 10 43.77 -6.40 -43.92
N ILE A 11 42.83 -7.09 -44.56
CA ILE A 11 43.12 -7.96 -45.71
C ILE A 11 43.35 -7.10 -46.96
N PRO A 12 44.44 -7.31 -47.74
CA PRO A 12 44.66 -6.63 -49.01
C PRO A 12 43.52 -6.87 -50.00
N ILE A 13 43.13 -5.86 -50.78
CA ILE A 13 42.04 -5.97 -51.77
C ILE A 13 42.34 -7.01 -52.87
N SER A 14 43.63 -7.24 -53.15
CA SER A 14 44.08 -8.24 -54.13
C SER A 14 44.07 -9.69 -53.62
N ALA A 15 43.79 -9.92 -52.34
CA ALA A 15 43.80 -11.27 -51.77
C ALA A 15 42.62 -12.11 -52.30
N GLN A 16 42.91 -13.31 -52.82
CA GLN A 16 41.87 -14.24 -53.28
C GLN A 16 41.38 -15.19 -52.18
N ILE A 17 42.22 -15.46 -51.18
CA ILE A 17 41.93 -16.37 -50.06
C ILE A 17 42.14 -15.61 -48.75
N CYS A 18 41.30 -15.88 -47.75
CA CYS A 18 41.47 -15.30 -46.42
C CYS A 18 42.82 -15.73 -45.81
N PRO A 19 43.67 -14.79 -45.34
CA PRO A 19 44.97 -15.11 -44.74
C PRO A 19 44.85 -15.67 -43.32
N ASN A 20 43.64 -15.84 -42.78
CA ASN A 20 43.43 -16.54 -41.52
C ASN A 20 43.52 -18.05 -41.75
N PRO A 21 44.49 -18.76 -41.15
CA PRO A 21 44.67 -20.21 -41.34
C PRO A 21 43.41 -21.02 -41.04
N ASP A 22 42.63 -20.61 -40.04
CA ASP A 22 41.41 -21.32 -39.61
C ASP A 22 40.20 -21.01 -40.50
N CYS A 23 40.31 -20.05 -41.42
CA CYS A 23 39.22 -19.64 -42.29
C CYS A 23 39.36 -20.17 -43.72
N GLY A 24 40.48 -19.90 -44.38
CA GLY A 24 40.78 -20.39 -45.74
C GLY A 24 39.75 -20.06 -46.84
N VAL A 25 38.77 -19.20 -46.60
CA VAL A 25 37.65 -18.98 -47.52
C VAL A 25 38.10 -18.20 -48.77
N TYR A 26 37.52 -18.53 -49.92
CA TYR A 26 37.67 -17.75 -51.15
C TYR A 26 36.94 -16.41 -51.01
N LEU A 27 37.68 -15.31 -51.02
CA LEU A 27 37.15 -13.96 -50.75
C LEU A 27 36.24 -13.41 -51.87
N PRO A 28 36.52 -13.60 -53.17
CA PRO A 28 35.68 -13.03 -54.23
C PRO A 28 34.23 -13.53 -54.24
N SER A 29 33.94 -14.74 -53.75
CA SER A 29 32.56 -15.23 -53.64
C SER A 29 31.77 -14.48 -52.56
N LEU A 30 32.42 -14.07 -51.47
CA LEU A 30 31.79 -13.32 -50.38
C LEU A 30 31.50 -11.86 -50.77
N LEU A 31 32.34 -11.29 -51.63
CA LEU A 31 32.28 -9.89 -52.05
C LEU A 31 31.45 -9.64 -53.32
N ARG A 32 30.95 -10.68 -54.00
CA ARG A 32 30.27 -10.54 -55.30
C ARG A 32 29.13 -9.51 -55.29
N ASP A 33 28.35 -9.47 -54.20
CA ASP A 33 27.13 -8.67 -54.11
C ASP A 33 27.29 -7.42 -53.23
N VAL A 34 28.53 -7.07 -52.85
CA VAL A 34 28.78 -5.86 -52.06
C VAL A 34 29.16 -4.69 -52.96
N LEU A 35 28.83 -3.46 -52.55
CA LEU A 35 29.33 -2.26 -53.21
C LEU A 35 30.87 -2.21 -53.15
N PRO A 36 31.57 -1.96 -54.26
CA PRO A 36 33.02 -1.83 -54.27
C PRO A 36 33.53 -0.68 -53.37
N PRO A 37 34.76 -0.77 -52.86
CA PRO A 37 35.46 0.38 -52.28
C PRO A 37 35.42 1.60 -53.21
N GLU A 38 35.44 2.80 -52.62
CA GLU A 38 35.33 4.10 -53.31
C GLU A 38 33.96 4.40 -53.93
N THR A 39 32.96 3.51 -53.79
CA THR A 39 31.60 3.78 -54.24
C THR A 39 31.05 5.03 -53.53
N LEU A 40 30.62 6.02 -54.33
CA LEU A 40 29.96 7.22 -53.83
C LEU A 40 28.43 7.03 -53.75
N LEU A 41 27.83 7.48 -52.65
CA LEU A 41 26.40 7.46 -52.39
C LEU A 41 25.89 8.86 -52.05
N ARG A 42 24.59 9.09 -52.27
CA ARG A 42 23.85 10.33 -52.00
C ARG A 42 24.53 11.57 -52.60
N GLY A 43 24.77 11.54 -53.91
CA GLY A 43 25.39 12.67 -54.61
C GLY A 43 26.84 12.94 -54.19
N GLY A 44 27.54 11.95 -53.61
CA GLY A 44 28.93 12.08 -53.19
C GLY A 44 29.13 12.45 -51.73
N SER A 45 28.08 12.51 -50.90
CA SER A 45 28.23 12.78 -49.46
C SER A 45 28.89 11.62 -48.70
N TYR A 46 28.70 10.39 -49.15
CA TYR A 46 29.26 9.20 -48.50
C TYR A 46 30.12 8.40 -49.46
N ARG A 47 31.25 7.89 -48.95
CA ARG A 47 32.16 7.01 -49.70
C ARG A 47 32.34 5.68 -48.98
N ILE A 48 32.00 4.59 -49.65
CA ILE A 48 32.18 3.22 -49.14
C ILE A 48 33.67 2.91 -49.05
N ASP A 49 34.10 2.39 -47.90
CA ASP A 49 35.45 1.86 -47.71
C ASP A 49 35.44 0.34 -47.93
N TYR A 50 34.73 -0.41 -47.06
CA TYR A 50 34.52 -1.85 -47.26
C TYR A 50 33.29 -2.37 -46.50
N ALA A 51 32.80 -3.55 -46.89
CA ALA A 51 31.72 -4.25 -46.19
C ALA A 51 32.19 -4.79 -44.82
N LEU A 52 31.50 -4.39 -43.74
CA LEU A 52 31.73 -4.86 -42.36
C LEU A 52 31.07 -6.21 -42.11
N GLY A 53 29.92 -6.45 -42.73
CA GLY A 53 29.11 -7.64 -42.54
C GLY A 53 28.06 -7.77 -43.63
N ARG A 54 27.63 -9.01 -43.88
CA ARG A 54 26.58 -9.34 -44.84
C ARG A 54 25.68 -10.40 -44.22
N GLY A 55 24.40 -10.08 -44.08
CA GLY A 55 23.35 -11.01 -43.66
C GLY A 55 22.38 -11.30 -44.81
N GLY A 56 21.39 -12.15 -44.54
CA GLY A 56 20.38 -12.53 -45.54
C GLY A 56 19.49 -11.37 -46.03
N PHE A 57 19.42 -10.26 -45.28
CA PHE A 57 18.50 -9.15 -45.51
C PHE A 57 19.17 -7.76 -45.58
N GLY A 58 20.49 -7.70 -45.45
CA GLY A 58 21.21 -6.44 -45.53
C GLY A 58 22.72 -6.60 -45.56
N ILE A 59 23.38 -5.55 -46.04
CA ILE A 59 24.84 -5.43 -46.04
C ILE A 59 25.21 -4.19 -45.24
N THR A 60 26.12 -4.33 -44.29
CA THR A 60 26.62 -3.21 -43.49
C THR A 60 28.02 -2.86 -43.97
N TYR A 61 28.25 -1.59 -44.25
CA TYR A 61 29.49 -1.03 -44.76
C TYR A 61 30.13 -0.09 -43.75
N ARG A 62 31.46 -0.06 -43.72
CA ARG A 62 32.22 1.09 -43.23
C ARG A 62 32.28 2.11 -44.36
N ALA A 63 32.00 3.36 -44.04
CA ALA A 63 32.06 4.45 -44.99
C ALA A 63 32.61 5.71 -44.32
N ILE A 64 32.95 6.70 -45.15
CA ILE A 64 33.35 8.04 -44.73
C ILE A 64 32.23 8.99 -45.13
N ASP A 65 31.70 9.77 -44.19
CA ASP A 65 30.97 11.00 -44.49
C ASP A 65 32.02 12.04 -44.90
N ILE A 66 32.02 12.42 -46.18
CA ILE A 66 33.05 13.28 -46.75
C ILE A 66 32.93 14.71 -46.21
N GLY A 67 31.71 15.19 -45.96
CA GLY A 67 31.48 16.55 -45.50
C GLY A 67 31.87 16.75 -44.03
N LEU A 68 31.64 15.74 -43.20
CA LEU A 68 31.98 15.75 -41.77
C LEU A 68 33.34 15.11 -41.46
N GLU A 69 34.03 14.58 -42.46
CA GLU A 69 35.31 13.85 -42.34
C GLU A 69 35.28 12.75 -41.26
N MET A 70 34.14 12.06 -41.12
CA MET A 70 33.92 11.08 -40.06
C MET A 70 33.61 9.69 -40.60
N LEU A 71 34.07 8.67 -39.87
CA LEU A 71 33.71 7.28 -40.15
C LEU A 71 32.28 7.02 -39.69
N VAL A 72 31.52 6.36 -40.56
CA VAL A 72 30.13 5.95 -40.32
C VAL A 72 29.93 4.50 -40.74
N ALA A 73 28.90 3.87 -40.17
CA ALA A 73 28.40 2.61 -40.68
C ALA A 73 27.18 2.88 -41.59
N ILE A 74 27.08 2.19 -42.72
CA ILE A 74 25.93 2.30 -43.62
C ILE A 74 25.33 0.92 -43.80
N LYS A 75 24.08 0.74 -43.40
CA LYS A 75 23.32 -0.49 -43.61
C LYS A 75 22.44 -0.35 -44.86
N GLU A 76 22.68 -1.18 -45.85
CA GLU A 76 21.86 -1.31 -47.06
C GLU A 76 20.82 -2.41 -46.86
N PHE A 77 19.57 -2.15 -47.25
CA PHE A 77 18.56 -3.19 -47.37
C PHE A 77 18.88 -4.09 -48.57
N TYR A 78 19.19 -5.35 -48.33
CA TYR A 78 19.63 -6.28 -49.38
C TYR A 78 19.17 -7.72 -49.06
N PRO A 79 17.92 -8.09 -49.43
CA PRO A 79 17.43 -9.46 -49.30
C PRO A 79 18.06 -10.37 -50.36
N GLN A 80 19.13 -11.07 -50.00
CA GLN A 80 20.01 -11.80 -50.92
C GLN A 80 19.28 -12.80 -51.82
N GLU A 81 18.24 -13.48 -51.32
CA GLU A 81 17.46 -14.46 -52.11
C GLU A 81 16.42 -13.83 -53.05
N HIS A 82 16.19 -12.51 -52.92
CA HIS A 82 15.10 -11.81 -53.60
C HIS A 82 15.59 -10.66 -54.48
N ALA A 83 16.83 -10.22 -54.33
CA ALA A 83 17.42 -9.10 -55.06
C ALA A 83 18.78 -9.46 -55.66
N ILE A 84 18.92 -9.22 -56.96
CA ILE A 84 20.17 -9.39 -57.70
C ILE A 84 20.80 -8.01 -57.90
N ARG A 85 22.08 -7.87 -57.57
CA ARG A 85 22.81 -6.62 -57.82
C ARG A 85 23.31 -6.57 -59.26
N ASN A 86 23.12 -5.44 -59.93
CA ASN A 86 23.78 -5.14 -61.20
C ASN A 86 25.24 -4.74 -60.93
N GLY A 87 26.20 -5.52 -61.44
CA GLY A 87 27.63 -5.30 -61.21
C GLY A 87 28.19 -4.00 -61.80
N MET A 88 27.51 -3.36 -62.76
CA MET A 88 27.95 -2.10 -63.36
C MET A 88 27.36 -0.87 -62.66
N THR A 89 26.05 -0.89 -62.37
CA THR A 89 25.36 0.28 -61.80
C THR A 89 25.25 0.23 -60.28
N GLY A 90 25.43 -0.94 -59.68
CA GLY A 90 25.18 -1.19 -58.25
C GLY A 90 23.70 -1.25 -57.88
N GLY A 91 22.78 -1.00 -58.82
CA GLY A 91 21.32 -1.06 -58.67
C GLY A 91 20.79 -2.46 -58.38
N LEU A 92 19.67 -2.55 -57.68
CA LEU A 92 19.02 -3.83 -57.38
C LEU A 92 17.89 -4.14 -58.37
N SER A 93 17.82 -5.40 -58.79
CA SER A 93 16.73 -5.94 -59.60
C SER A 93 16.04 -7.09 -58.87
N VAL A 94 14.70 -7.06 -58.85
CA VAL A 94 13.87 -8.02 -58.12
C VAL A 94 12.91 -8.70 -59.10
N ALA A 95 12.84 -10.03 -59.05
CA ALA A 95 11.94 -10.80 -59.91
C ALA A 95 10.46 -10.50 -59.57
N THR A 96 9.58 -10.47 -60.58
CA THR A 96 8.16 -10.10 -60.44
C THR A 96 7.42 -10.80 -59.29
N PRO A 97 7.54 -12.13 -59.09
CA PRO A 97 6.85 -12.83 -57.99
C PRO A 97 7.27 -12.34 -56.60
N GLN A 98 8.50 -11.84 -56.46
CA GLN A 98 9.11 -11.42 -55.20
C GLN A 98 8.97 -9.90 -54.96
N LYS A 99 8.56 -9.13 -55.98
CA LYS A 99 8.51 -7.66 -55.93
C LYS A 99 7.63 -7.12 -54.81
N ALA A 100 6.49 -7.77 -54.54
CA ALA A 100 5.60 -7.38 -53.45
C ALA A 100 6.21 -7.63 -52.07
N ALA A 101 6.89 -8.76 -51.88
CA ALA A 101 7.60 -9.07 -50.63
C ALA A 101 8.78 -8.10 -50.40
N TYR A 102 9.54 -7.83 -51.47
CA TYR A 102 10.62 -6.84 -51.45
C TYR A 102 10.14 -5.46 -51.03
N GLN A 103 9.07 -4.95 -51.65
CA GLN A 103 8.52 -3.62 -51.32
C GLN A 103 8.02 -3.55 -49.88
N ARG A 104 7.36 -4.60 -49.36
CA ARG A 104 6.98 -4.65 -47.94
C ARG A 104 8.20 -4.62 -47.02
N GLY A 105 9.25 -5.39 -47.33
CA GLY A 105 10.49 -5.40 -46.56
C GLY A 105 11.21 -4.06 -46.57
N LEU A 106 11.28 -3.41 -47.74
CA LEU A 106 11.88 -2.10 -47.92
C LEU A 106 11.11 -1.03 -47.14
N GLU A 107 9.77 -1.01 -47.21
CA GLU A 107 8.96 -0.06 -46.44
C GLU A 107 9.08 -0.27 -44.93
N ARG A 108 9.16 -1.51 -44.45
CA ARG A 108 9.45 -1.79 -43.04
C ARG A 108 10.83 -1.28 -42.63
N PHE A 109 11.87 -1.60 -43.39
CA PHE A 109 13.23 -1.09 -43.16
C PHE A 109 13.27 0.44 -43.08
N LYS A 110 12.60 1.13 -44.00
CA LYS A 110 12.51 2.59 -43.99
C LYS A 110 11.72 3.13 -42.80
N ARG A 111 10.59 2.50 -42.46
CA ARG A 111 9.77 2.90 -41.30
C ARG A 111 10.58 2.83 -40.01
N GLU A 112 11.28 1.73 -39.78
CA GLU A 112 12.11 1.55 -38.58
C GLU A 112 13.28 2.50 -38.56
N GLY A 113 13.99 2.66 -39.68
CA GLY A 113 15.08 3.63 -39.80
C GLY A 113 14.64 5.05 -39.43
N ARG A 114 13.42 5.47 -39.80
CA ARG A 114 12.85 6.78 -39.42
C ARG A 114 12.54 6.89 -37.94
N ILE A 115 12.07 5.82 -37.29
CA ILE A 115 11.79 5.83 -35.85
C ILE A 115 13.11 5.82 -35.08
N LEU A 116 14.07 4.95 -35.45
CA LEU A 116 15.41 4.91 -34.84
C LEU A 116 16.16 6.24 -34.95
N ALA A 117 16.06 6.94 -36.09
CA ALA A 117 16.66 8.28 -36.27
C ALA A 117 16.13 9.34 -35.29
N ARG A 118 14.96 9.11 -34.69
CA ARG A 118 14.36 10.01 -33.69
C ARG A 118 14.67 9.59 -32.26
N LEU A 119 15.19 8.39 -32.05
CA LEU A 119 15.57 7.91 -30.73
C LEU A 119 16.93 8.46 -30.35
N ASN A 120 17.00 9.04 -29.15
CA ASN A 120 18.25 9.47 -28.54
C ASN A 120 18.43 8.71 -27.23
N HIS A 121 19.10 7.56 -27.30
CA HIS A 121 19.38 6.72 -26.14
C HIS A 121 20.83 6.24 -26.19
N PRO A 122 21.60 6.31 -25.09
CA PRO A 122 23.01 5.94 -25.10
C PRO A 122 23.23 4.49 -25.55
N ASN A 123 22.35 3.57 -25.19
CA ASN A 123 22.50 2.14 -25.45
C ASN A 123 21.84 1.64 -26.76
N VAL A 124 21.37 2.56 -27.62
CA VAL A 124 20.85 2.24 -28.96
C VAL A 124 21.73 2.95 -29.99
N VAL A 125 22.09 2.26 -31.07
CA VAL A 125 22.92 2.87 -32.12
C VAL A 125 22.27 4.12 -32.70
N ARG A 126 23.05 5.22 -32.77
CA ARG A 126 22.55 6.48 -33.31
C ARG A 126 22.45 6.39 -34.83
N VAL A 127 21.26 6.69 -35.34
CA VAL A 127 21.01 6.83 -36.79
C VAL A 127 21.12 8.29 -37.18
N PHE A 128 21.97 8.59 -38.16
CA PHE A 128 22.18 9.94 -38.68
C PHE A 128 21.17 10.30 -39.77
N THR A 129 20.95 9.39 -40.73
CA THR A 129 20.08 9.66 -41.87
C THR A 129 19.65 8.38 -42.57
N LEU A 130 18.56 8.47 -43.32
CA LEU A 130 18.01 7.42 -44.18
C LEU A 130 17.82 8.02 -45.58
N PHE A 131 18.27 7.32 -46.61
CA PHE A 131 18.05 7.72 -48.00
C PHE A 131 17.81 6.52 -48.92
N GLU A 132 17.22 6.80 -50.08
CA GLU A 132 16.96 5.80 -51.12
C GLU A 132 17.85 6.11 -52.33
N GLU A 133 18.50 5.08 -52.85
CA GLU A 133 19.32 5.13 -54.07
C GLU A 133 19.39 3.69 -54.62
N ARG A 134 19.71 3.52 -55.91
CA ARG A 134 20.02 2.19 -56.49
C ARG A 134 18.92 1.14 -56.25
N ASP A 135 17.66 1.60 -56.27
CA ASP A 135 16.47 0.78 -56.06
C ASP A 135 16.39 0.10 -54.68
N THR A 136 17.07 0.66 -53.68
CA THR A 136 17.03 0.22 -52.28
C THR A 136 17.12 1.40 -51.29
N ALA A 137 17.21 1.12 -50.00
CA ALA A 137 17.40 2.10 -48.94
C ALA A 137 18.69 1.86 -48.13
N TYR A 138 19.26 2.96 -47.65
CA TYR A 138 20.49 3.01 -46.88
C TYR A 138 20.27 3.77 -45.57
N LEU A 139 20.65 3.15 -44.46
CA LEU A 139 20.60 3.72 -43.12
C LEU A 139 22.03 4.06 -42.66
N VAL A 140 22.34 5.33 -42.51
CA VAL A 140 23.65 5.81 -42.03
C VAL A 140 23.58 5.93 -40.51
N MET A 141 24.52 5.30 -39.83
CA MET A 141 24.55 5.17 -38.37
C MET A 141 25.97 5.36 -37.82
N GLU A 142 26.05 5.55 -36.52
CA GLU A 142 27.31 5.60 -35.79
C GLU A 142 28.12 4.31 -35.99
N LEU A 143 29.41 4.45 -36.30
CA LEU A 143 30.33 3.31 -36.36
C LEU A 143 30.82 2.97 -34.94
N ILE A 144 30.32 1.86 -34.39
CA ILE A 144 30.79 1.36 -33.10
C ILE A 144 32.05 0.51 -33.31
N THR A 145 33.16 0.91 -32.66
CA THR A 145 34.49 0.29 -32.85
C THR A 145 34.85 -0.75 -31.79
N GLY A 146 33.91 -1.08 -30.90
CA GLY A 146 34.07 -2.06 -29.82
C GLY A 146 33.98 -3.52 -30.28
N ASN A 147 34.25 -4.44 -29.34
CA ASN A 147 34.03 -5.88 -29.54
C ASN A 147 32.55 -6.23 -29.37
N THR A 148 32.10 -7.34 -29.95
CA THR A 148 30.75 -7.85 -29.66
C THR A 148 30.71 -8.56 -28.30
N LEU A 149 29.52 -8.66 -27.70
CA LEU A 149 29.31 -9.48 -26.50
C LEU A 149 29.62 -10.97 -26.80
N ARG A 150 29.44 -11.41 -28.05
CA ARG A 150 29.90 -12.73 -28.50
C ARG A 150 31.41 -12.90 -28.32
N ASP A 151 32.18 -11.92 -28.77
CA ASP A 151 33.65 -11.97 -28.65
C ASP A 151 34.09 -11.94 -27.17
N GLU A 152 33.41 -11.16 -26.31
CA GLU A 152 33.66 -11.19 -24.85
C GLU A 152 33.35 -12.58 -24.29
N LEU A 153 32.16 -13.13 -24.57
CA LEU A 153 31.72 -14.41 -24.04
C LEU A 153 32.64 -15.57 -24.46
N ASP A 154 33.00 -15.65 -25.74
CA ASP A 154 33.89 -16.69 -26.26
C ASP A 154 35.32 -16.61 -25.69
N SER A 155 35.74 -15.43 -25.21
CA SER A 155 37.04 -15.23 -24.57
C SER A 155 37.08 -15.66 -23.09
N GLN A 156 35.93 -15.86 -22.45
CA GLN A 156 35.86 -16.21 -21.03
C GLN A 156 36.05 -17.71 -20.79
N PRO A 157 36.60 -18.09 -19.61
CA PRO A 157 36.58 -19.48 -19.15
C PRO A 157 35.15 -20.02 -19.14
N GLU A 158 34.96 -21.23 -19.68
CA GLU A 158 33.64 -21.90 -19.80
C GLU A 158 32.58 -21.09 -20.58
N LYS A 159 32.98 -20.00 -21.25
CA LYS A 159 32.07 -19.06 -21.91
C LYS A 159 31.03 -18.45 -20.98
N ARG A 160 31.38 -18.14 -19.74
CA ARG A 160 30.47 -17.58 -18.71
C ARG A 160 30.89 -16.17 -18.30
N LEU A 161 29.92 -15.35 -17.91
CA LEU A 161 30.16 -14.02 -17.32
C LEU A 161 29.90 -14.04 -15.81
N SER A 162 30.58 -13.16 -15.07
CA SER A 162 30.32 -12.99 -13.65
C SER A 162 28.93 -12.35 -13.42
N PRO A 163 28.26 -12.61 -12.28
CA PRO A 163 26.94 -12.02 -12.00
C PRO A 163 26.92 -10.48 -12.11
N ALA A 164 27.95 -9.81 -11.60
CA ALA A 164 28.08 -8.35 -11.69
C ALA A 164 28.21 -7.87 -13.14
N ARG A 165 28.92 -8.61 -14.00
CA ARG A 165 29.05 -8.29 -15.42
C ARG A 165 27.74 -8.50 -16.17
N ILE A 166 27.02 -9.58 -15.87
CA ILE A 166 25.69 -9.87 -16.43
C ILE A 166 24.73 -8.74 -16.07
N GLU A 167 24.67 -8.33 -14.80
CA GLU A 167 23.80 -7.24 -14.37
C GLU A 167 24.13 -5.92 -15.05
N ALA A 168 25.41 -5.58 -15.18
CA ALA A 168 25.85 -4.36 -15.87
C ALA A 168 25.46 -4.33 -17.36
N VAL A 169 25.52 -5.48 -18.05
CA VAL A 169 25.09 -5.62 -19.44
C VAL A 169 23.56 -5.60 -19.55
N MET A 170 22.88 -6.37 -18.72
CA MET A 170 21.42 -6.51 -18.73
C MET A 170 20.70 -5.19 -18.41
N ASN A 171 21.17 -4.41 -17.43
CA ASN A 171 20.58 -3.10 -17.12
C ASN A 171 20.58 -2.17 -18.33
N GLN A 172 21.71 -2.06 -19.03
CA GLN A 172 21.85 -1.22 -20.22
C GLN A 172 21.01 -1.73 -21.40
N LEU A 173 20.90 -3.05 -21.58
CA LEU A 173 20.06 -3.65 -22.62
C LEU A 173 18.58 -3.47 -22.33
N VAL A 174 18.14 -3.66 -21.09
CA VAL A 174 16.74 -3.47 -20.67
C VAL A 174 16.33 -2.02 -20.86
N ASP A 175 17.20 -1.05 -20.53
CA ASP A 175 16.92 0.37 -20.78
C ASP A 175 16.83 0.70 -22.29
N ALA A 176 17.72 0.14 -23.11
CA ALA A 176 17.65 0.27 -24.56
C ALA A 176 16.34 -0.31 -25.13
N LEU A 177 16.00 -1.52 -24.73
CA LEU A 177 14.84 -2.27 -25.21
C LEU A 177 13.53 -1.63 -24.77
N ALA A 178 13.43 -1.20 -23.50
CA ALA A 178 12.26 -0.46 -23.02
C ALA A 178 12.02 0.83 -23.82
N THR A 179 13.10 1.52 -24.21
CA THR A 179 13.02 2.74 -25.03
C THR A 179 12.47 2.45 -26.42
N ILE A 180 12.98 1.43 -27.11
CA ILE A 180 12.50 1.09 -28.47
C ILE A 180 11.06 0.52 -28.43
N HIS A 181 10.70 -0.23 -27.39
CA HIS A 181 9.35 -0.79 -27.20
C HIS A 181 8.32 0.32 -27.03
N THR A 182 8.64 1.36 -26.26
CA THR A 182 7.79 2.55 -26.09
C THR A 182 7.56 3.28 -27.41
N ALA A 183 8.54 3.25 -28.32
CA ALA A 183 8.44 3.82 -29.65
C ALA A 183 7.75 2.89 -30.68
N GLY A 184 7.28 1.72 -30.26
CA GLY A 184 6.61 0.74 -31.12
C GLY A 184 7.56 -0.02 -32.05
N ILE A 185 8.85 -0.10 -31.72
CA ILE A 185 9.84 -0.94 -32.40
C ILE A 185 10.10 -2.18 -31.54
N TYR A 186 10.22 -3.34 -32.18
CA TYR A 186 10.72 -4.58 -31.57
C TYR A 186 12.03 -4.96 -32.27
N HIS A 187 13.02 -5.45 -31.54
CA HIS A 187 14.36 -5.71 -32.10
C HIS A 187 14.39 -6.97 -32.97
N LEU A 188 13.87 -8.10 -32.46
CA LEU A 188 13.58 -9.35 -33.19
C LEU A 188 14.82 -10.05 -33.79
N ASP A 189 15.97 -9.81 -33.18
CA ASP A 189 17.26 -10.44 -33.53
C ASP A 189 18.25 -10.24 -32.37
N ILE A 190 17.80 -10.29 -31.12
CA ILE A 190 18.64 -10.09 -29.94
C ILE A 190 19.52 -11.33 -29.77
N LYS A 191 20.84 -11.10 -29.78
CA LYS A 191 21.88 -12.11 -29.60
C LYS A 191 23.21 -11.41 -29.28
N PRO A 192 24.20 -12.11 -28.71
CA PRO A 192 25.49 -11.50 -28.36
C PRO A 192 26.22 -10.80 -29.52
N ASP A 193 26.02 -11.24 -30.77
CA ASP A 193 26.63 -10.59 -31.95
C ASP A 193 26.09 -9.18 -32.24
N ASN A 194 24.87 -8.88 -31.81
CA ASN A 194 24.20 -7.60 -32.06
C ASN A 194 24.35 -6.63 -30.86
N VAL A 195 25.17 -7.00 -29.87
CA VAL A 195 25.46 -6.19 -28.69
C VAL A 195 26.94 -5.81 -28.74
N LEU A 196 27.25 -4.54 -28.97
CA LEU A 196 28.64 -4.05 -28.96
C LEU A 196 29.03 -3.45 -27.62
N LEU A 197 30.29 -3.65 -27.28
CA LEU A 197 30.90 -3.25 -26.03
C LEU A 197 32.00 -2.24 -26.31
N MET A 198 31.77 -0.99 -25.92
CA MET A 198 32.75 0.07 -26.07
C MET A 198 33.84 -0.01 -24.97
N PRO A 199 35.05 0.52 -25.21
CA PRO A 199 36.15 0.48 -24.25
C PRO A 199 35.86 1.13 -22.89
N ASP A 200 34.91 2.06 -22.84
CA ASP A 200 34.46 2.75 -21.63
C ASP A 200 33.40 1.94 -20.83
N GLY A 201 33.07 0.72 -21.27
CA GLY A 201 32.09 -0.16 -20.63
C GLY A 201 30.65 0.05 -21.11
N LYS A 202 30.41 0.97 -22.04
CA LYS A 202 29.10 1.24 -22.63
C LYS A 202 28.65 0.09 -23.55
N VAL A 203 27.41 -0.34 -23.38
CA VAL A 203 26.76 -1.36 -24.21
C VAL A 203 25.88 -0.68 -25.27
N VAL A 204 26.01 -1.06 -26.54
CA VAL A 204 25.21 -0.50 -27.63
C VAL A 204 24.54 -1.61 -28.43
N LEU A 205 23.21 -1.56 -28.51
CA LEU A 205 22.40 -2.47 -29.31
C LEU A 205 22.38 -2.00 -30.78
N VAL A 206 22.72 -2.92 -31.69
CA VAL A 206 22.76 -2.70 -33.15
C VAL A 206 21.92 -3.73 -33.91
N ASP A 207 21.79 -3.52 -35.22
CA ASP A 207 21.29 -4.54 -36.15
C ASP A 207 19.85 -5.04 -35.92
N PHE A 208 18.94 -4.08 -35.78
CA PHE A 208 17.49 -4.26 -35.76
C PHE A 208 16.97 -5.11 -36.93
N GLY A 209 16.12 -6.10 -36.60
CA GLY A 209 15.85 -7.26 -37.45
C GLY A 209 14.47 -7.32 -38.12
N ALA A 210 13.55 -6.36 -37.96
CA ALA A 210 12.17 -6.58 -38.42
C ALA A 210 11.99 -6.56 -39.94
N ALA A 211 12.97 -6.04 -40.70
CA ALA A 211 12.97 -6.16 -42.16
C ALA A 211 12.93 -7.62 -42.66
N LYS A 212 13.39 -8.57 -41.83
CA LYS A 212 13.38 -10.03 -42.12
C LYS A 212 11.96 -10.61 -42.20
N GLN A 213 10.99 -10.01 -41.51
CA GLN A 213 9.62 -10.54 -41.37
C GLN A 213 8.77 -10.46 -42.65
N SER A 214 9.15 -9.65 -43.63
CA SER A 214 8.35 -9.48 -44.86
C SER A 214 8.49 -10.63 -45.85
N PHE A 215 9.44 -11.53 -45.59
CA PHE A 215 9.79 -12.65 -46.42
C PHE A 215 9.45 -13.94 -45.68
N ASN A 216 8.22 -14.44 -45.86
CA ASN A 216 7.81 -15.78 -45.42
C ASN A 216 8.58 -16.83 -46.23
N THR A 217 9.81 -17.11 -45.85
CA THR A 217 10.64 -18.08 -46.58
C THR A 217 10.96 -19.28 -45.71
N GLN A 218 10.38 -20.43 -46.10
CA GLN A 218 10.82 -21.77 -45.69
C GLN A 218 12.27 -22.10 -46.13
N SER A 219 12.98 -21.18 -46.80
CA SER A 219 14.18 -21.46 -47.61
C SER A 219 15.51 -20.89 -47.13
N THR A 220 15.68 -20.51 -45.85
CA THR A 220 17.03 -20.24 -45.28
C THR A 220 17.27 -20.95 -43.97
N ARG A 221 17.36 -22.28 -44.04
CA ARG A 221 17.82 -23.17 -42.94
C ARG A 221 19.32 -23.01 -42.60
N GLN A 222 19.96 -21.86 -42.85
CA GLN A 222 21.42 -21.77 -42.76
C GLN A 222 22.02 -20.59 -41.98
N PHE A 223 21.21 -19.73 -41.33
CA PHE A 223 21.71 -18.87 -40.26
C PHE A 223 20.74 -18.87 -39.06
N THR A 224 20.95 -19.88 -38.21
CA THR A 224 20.82 -19.83 -36.74
C THR A 224 19.68 -18.97 -36.16
N GLY A 225 18.44 -19.49 -36.24
CA GLY A 225 17.33 -19.11 -35.36
C GLY A 225 17.52 -19.63 -33.92
N SER A 226 18.75 -19.71 -33.43
CA SER A 226 19.07 -20.35 -32.15
C SER A 226 18.52 -19.53 -30.97
N TYR A 227 18.38 -18.21 -31.13
CA TYR A 227 17.79 -17.30 -30.14
C TYR A 227 16.34 -16.94 -30.44
N GLY A 228 15.94 -17.03 -31.71
CA GLY A 228 14.69 -16.47 -32.22
C GLY A 228 13.46 -17.07 -31.55
N ALA A 229 12.51 -16.21 -31.21
CA ALA A 229 11.23 -16.63 -30.65
C ALA A 229 10.40 -17.45 -31.66
N PRO A 230 9.58 -18.42 -31.20
CA PRO A 230 8.75 -19.26 -32.07
C PRO A 230 7.94 -18.48 -33.10
N GLU A 231 7.26 -17.42 -32.67
CA GLU A 231 6.42 -16.56 -33.50
C GLU A 231 7.22 -15.72 -34.49
N VAL A 232 8.45 -15.31 -34.15
CA VAL A 232 9.35 -14.60 -35.05
C VAL A 232 9.84 -15.53 -36.17
N ILE A 233 10.12 -16.79 -35.83
CA ILE A 233 10.52 -17.81 -36.81
C ILE A 233 9.35 -18.22 -37.71
N ALA A 234 8.15 -18.36 -37.13
CA ALA A 234 6.95 -18.79 -37.84
C ALA A 234 6.26 -17.66 -38.65
N GLY A 235 6.63 -16.40 -38.42
CA GLY A 235 5.97 -15.24 -39.02
C GLY A 235 4.58 -14.94 -38.42
N GLY A 236 4.42 -15.20 -37.12
CA GLY A 236 3.21 -14.93 -36.34
C GLY A 236 3.16 -13.52 -35.76
N ASP A 237 2.23 -13.31 -34.83
CA ASP A 237 2.09 -12.05 -34.09
C ASP A 237 3.29 -11.81 -33.18
N ILE A 238 3.80 -10.59 -33.16
CA ILE A 238 5.02 -10.21 -32.43
C ILE A 238 4.72 -9.20 -31.33
N GLY A 239 5.63 -9.10 -30.35
CA GLY A 239 5.56 -8.03 -29.37
C GLY A 239 6.77 -7.98 -28.46
N VAL A 240 6.62 -7.31 -27.32
CA VAL A 240 7.65 -7.21 -26.27
C VAL A 240 8.10 -8.60 -25.81
N GLY A 241 7.17 -9.56 -25.71
CA GLY A 241 7.45 -10.95 -25.35
C GLY A 241 8.35 -11.69 -26.33
N SER A 242 8.43 -11.25 -27.60
CA SER A 242 9.36 -11.81 -28.60
C SER A 242 10.80 -11.43 -28.27
N ASP A 243 11.05 -10.15 -27.97
CA ASP A 243 12.38 -9.66 -27.56
C ASP A 243 12.79 -10.22 -26.19
N ILE A 244 11.84 -10.37 -25.26
CA ILE A 244 12.10 -10.98 -23.94
C ILE A 244 12.55 -12.44 -24.09
N PHE A 245 11.98 -13.19 -25.01
CA PHE A 245 12.41 -14.57 -25.29
C PHE A 245 13.87 -14.61 -25.75
N GLU A 246 14.23 -13.81 -26.75
CA GLU A 246 15.59 -13.73 -27.29
C GLU A 246 16.60 -13.27 -26.23
N LEU A 247 16.21 -12.30 -25.40
CA LEU A 247 17.00 -11.82 -24.28
C LEU A 247 17.14 -12.89 -23.18
N GLY A 248 16.10 -13.69 -22.91
CA GLY A 248 16.13 -14.84 -22.00
C GLY A 248 17.08 -15.95 -22.45
N MET A 249 17.13 -16.22 -23.77
CA MET A 249 18.08 -17.16 -24.37
C MET A 249 19.52 -16.69 -24.13
N MET A 250 19.77 -15.39 -24.34
CA MET A 250 21.08 -14.78 -24.10
C MET A 250 21.44 -14.74 -22.60
N LEU A 251 20.49 -14.43 -21.72
CA LEU A 251 20.70 -14.44 -20.26
C LEU A 251 21.13 -15.83 -19.78
N HIS A 252 20.43 -16.88 -20.22
CA HIS A 252 20.81 -18.26 -19.87
C HIS A 252 22.22 -18.59 -20.35
N GLU A 253 22.56 -18.24 -21.58
CA GLU A 253 23.90 -18.51 -22.14
C GLU A 253 25.00 -17.75 -21.37
N MET A 254 24.78 -16.49 -21.04
CA MET A 254 25.77 -15.71 -20.27
C MET A 254 26.04 -16.30 -18.88
N VAL A 255 25.02 -16.89 -18.24
CA VAL A 255 25.15 -17.50 -16.90
C VAL A 255 25.78 -18.89 -16.99
N THR A 256 25.35 -19.72 -17.94
CA THR A 256 25.66 -21.16 -17.96
C THR A 256 26.76 -21.53 -18.96
N GLY A 257 27.09 -20.64 -19.89
CA GLY A 257 27.97 -20.92 -21.03
C GLY A 257 27.30 -21.75 -22.13
N GLU A 258 26.06 -22.20 -21.92
CA GLU A 258 25.32 -23.07 -22.83
C GLU A 258 24.03 -22.40 -23.29
N LEU A 259 23.72 -22.55 -24.57
CA LEU A 259 22.46 -22.04 -25.13
C LEU A 259 21.32 -23.04 -24.84
N PRO A 260 20.11 -22.59 -24.44
CA PRO A 260 18.95 -23.47 -24.36
C PRO A 260 18.61 -24.13 -25.70
N PRO A 261 17.80 -25.21 -25.70
CA PRO A 261 17.25 -25.76 -26.93
C PRO A 261 16.46 -24.71 -27.71
N SER A 262 16.66 -24.68 -29.02
CA SER A 262 15.95 -23.75 -29.92
C SER A 262 14.43 -23.84 -29.78
N ALA A 263 13.72 -22.74 -30.06
CA ALA A 263 12.26 -22.69 -30.13
C ALA A 263 11.67 -23.83 -30.99
N LEU A 264 12.24 -24.07 -32.18
CA LEU A 264 11.80 -25.13 -33.10
C LEU A 264 11.86 -26.53 -32.48
N SER A 265 12.91 -26.84 -31.71
CA SER A 265 13.04 -28.14 -31.04
C SER A 265 12.03 -28.32 -29.89
N ARG A 266 11.58 -27.22 -29.28
CA ARG A 266 10.66 -27.22 -28.14
C ARG A 266 9.18 -27.25 -28.57
N LEU A 267 8.85 -26.80 -29.79
CA LEU A 267 7.47 -26.80 -30.32
C LEU A 267 6.83 -28.20 -30.41
N ILE A 268 7.62 -29.26 -30.60
CA ILE A 268 7.08 -30.64 -30.71
C ILE A 268 6.71 -31.20 -29.33
N LYS A 269 7.54 -30.95 -28.33
CA LYS A 269 7.33 -31.35 -26.93
C LYS A 269 8.25 -30.52 -26.05
N ASP A 270 7.69 -29.56 -25.31
CA ASP A 270 8.46 -28.75 -24.39
C ASP A 270 8.51 -29.39 -23.00
N SER A 271 9.63 -30.07 -22.72
CA SER A 271 9.95 -30.57 -21.39
C SER A 271 11.20 -29.91 -20.83
N TRP A 272 11.68 -28.85 -21.46
CA TRP A 272 12.89 -28.17 -21.04
C TRP A 272 12.58 -27.26 -19.84
N LYS A 273 13.47 -27.32 -18.85
CA LYS A 273 13.49 -26.38 -17.73
C LYS A 273 14.93 -25.94 -17.52
N PRO A 274 15.18 -24.66 -17.17
CA PRO A 274 16.51 -24.21 -16.79
C PRO A 274 17.03 -25.07 -15.64
N LYS A 275 18.23 -25.62 -15.81
CA LYS A 275 18.98 -26.33 -14.77
C LYS A 275 20.17 -25.49 -14.36
N ASP A 276 20.68 -25.72 -13.16
CA ASP A 276 21.90 -25.07 -12.65
C ASP A 276 21.82 -23.53 -12.59
N LEU A 277 20.60 -23.00 -12.44
CA LEU A 277 20.29 -21.59 -12.19
C LEU A 277 19.69 -21.48 -10.80
N GLY A 278 20.25 -20.62 -9.93
CA GLY A 278 19.62 -20.25 -8.66
C GLY A 278 18.55 -19.17 -8.85
N GLU A 279 17.71 -18.96 -7.84
CA GLU A 279 16.84 -17.78 -7.79
C GLU A 279 17.68 -16.50 -7.58
N PRO A 280 17.28 -15.35 -8.15
CA PRO A 280 16.06 -15.09 -8.94
C PRO A 280 16.20 -15.38 -10.45
N LEU A 281 17.38 -15.81 -10.92
CA LEU A 281 17.67 -15.99 -12.35
C LEU A 281 16.86 -17.14 -12.97
N GLN A 282 16.64 -18.21 -12.20
CA GLN A 282 15.82 -19.34 -12.65
C GLN A 282 14.41 -18.90 -13.03
N LYS A 283 13.75 -18.09 -12.19
CA LYS A 283 12.44 -17.54 -12.50
C LYS A 283 12.46 -16.64 -13.74
N LEU A 284 13.40 -15.71 -13.83
CA LEU A 284 13.52 -14.81 -14.99
C LEU A 284 13.62 -15.57 -16.32
N VAL A 285 14.49 -16.58 -16.37
CA VAL A 285 14.69 -17.42 -17.56
C VAL A 285 13.44 -18.26 -17.84
N THR A 286 12.79 -18.80 -16.80
CA THR A 286 11.55 -19.58 -16.94
C THR A 286 10.42 -18.74 -17.51
N ASP A 287 10.22 -17.52 -17.00
CA ASP A 287 9.17 -16.61 -17.48
C ASP A 287 9.45 -16.15 -18.92
N ALA A 288 10.71 -15.84 -19.24
CA ALA A 288 11.09 -15.34 -20.57
C ALA A 288 10.97 -16.42 -21.66
N LEU A 289 11.26 -17.69 -21.33
CA LEU A 289 11.39 -18.76 -22.30
C LEU A 289 10.13 -19.62 -22.47
N GLN A 290 8.95 -19.12 -22.10
CA GLN A 290 7.67 -19.77 -22.43
C GLN A 290 7.49 -19.87 -23.95
N ILE A 291 6.89 -20.96 -24.44
CA ILE A 291 6.68 -21.13 -25.89
C ILE A 291 5.54 -20.23 -26.39
N GLU A 292 4.42 -20.19 -25.68
CA GLU A 292 3.30 -19.31 -26.00
C GLU A 292 3.63 -17.86 -25.65
N LEU A 293 3.34 -16.93 -26.57
CA LEU A 293 3.68 -15.51 -26.42
C LEU A 293 2.94 -14.88 -25.23
N GLU A 294 1.69 -15.25 -25.00
CA GLU A 294 0.81 -14.71 -23.97
C GLU A 294 1.24 -15.10 -22.54
N GLN A 295 2.05 -16.15 -22.41
CA GLN A 295 2.59 -16.61 -21.13
C GLN A 295 3.89 -15.89 -20.75
N ARG A 296 4.48 -15.14 -21.68
CA ARG A 296 5.68 -14.34 -21.42
C ARG A 296 5.30 -12.98 -20.83
N PRO A 297 6.20 -12.37 -20.06
CA PRO A 297 6.02 -10.98 -19.65
C PRO A 297 5.83 -10.06 -20.87
N ASN A 298 5.00 -9.05 -20.71
CA ASN A 298 4.70 -8.08 -21.77
C ASN A 298 5.38 -6.71 -21.55
N ASN A 299 6.21 -6.60 -20.52
CA ASN A 299 6.98 -5.41 -20.20
C ASN A 299 8.39 -5.82 -19.73
N ILE A 300 9.41 -5.37 -20.47
CA ILE A 300 10.79 -5.80 -20.23
C ILE A 300 11.40 -5.26 -18.94
N ARG A 301 10.99 -4.05 -18.51
CA ARG A 301 11.46 -3.44 -17.27
C ARG A 301 10.89 -4.19 -16.06
N ILE A 302 9.58 -4.43 -16.06
CA ILE A 302 8.90 -5.19 -15.00
C ILE A 302 9.48 -6.61 -14.90
N TRP A 303 9.69 -7.28 -16.03
CA TRP A 303 10.33 -8.59 -16.05
C TRP A 303 11.71 -8.56 -15.40
N TRP A 304 12.60 -7.66 -15.81
CA TRP A 304 13.93 -7.60 -15.22
C TRP A 304 13.91 -7.20 -13.74
N GLU A 305 13.07 -6.25 -13.35
CA GLU A 305 12.92 -5.77 -11.96
C GLU A 305 12.26 -6.79 -11.03
N SER A 306 11.53 -7.78 -11.54
CA SER A 306 10.91 -8.82 -10.70
C SER A 306 11.93 -9.62 -9.88
N ARG A 307 13.20 -9.63 -10.30
CA ARG A 307 14.32 -10.21 -9.53
C ARG A 307 14.55 -9.53 -8.19
N ILE A 308 14.20 -8.24 -8.08
CA ILE A 308 14.34 -7.44 -6.85
C ILE A 308 13.26 -7.83 -5.84
N ALA A 309 12.03 -8.09 -6.30
CA ALA A 309 10.92 -8.52 -5.45
C ALA A 309 11.16 -9.91 -4.84
N VAL A 310 11.72 -10.85 -5.61
CA VAL A 310 12.10 -12.19 -5.12
C VAL A 310 13.23 -12.10 -4.08
N ASN A 311 14.14 -11.14 -4.18
CA ASN A 311 15.24 -10.93 -3.23
C ASN A 311 14.83 -10.22 -1.91
N LYS A 312 13.60 -9.71 -1.81
CA LYS A 312 13.10 -9.02 -0.61
C LYS A 312 12.21 -9.88 0.27
N THR A 313 11.82 -11.09 -0.17
CA THR A 313 10.95 -11.96 0.61
C THR A 313 11.76 -12.97 1.41
N ILE A 314 11.67 -12.90 2.74
CA ILE A 314 12.34 -13.78 3.69
C ILE A 314 11.28 -14.67 4.32
N ILE A 315 11.42 -15.99 4.21
CA ILE A 315 10.51 -16.95 4.83
C ILE A 315 11.09 -17.38 6.17
N VAL A 316 10.29 -17.27 7.23
CA VAL A 316 10.61 -17.75 8.57
C VAL A 316 9.75 -18.96 8.88
N SER A 317 10.37 -20.04 9.35
CA SER A 317 9.69 -21.28 9.74
C SER A 317 10.35 -21.90 10.95
N ALA A 318 9.65 -21.91 12.08
CA ALA A 318 10.14 -22.47 13.36
C ALA A 318 10.59 -23.94 13.25
N THR A 319 9.98 -24.71 12.35
CA THR A 319 10.29 -26.14 12.13
C THR A 319 11.33 -26.39 11.04
N GLY A 320 11.89 -25.33 10.43
CA GLY A 320 12.80 -25.40 9.28
C GLY A 320 12.08 -25.29 7.93
N GLY A 321 12.84 -25.28 6.83
CA GLY A 321 12.30 -25.13 5.47
C GLY A 321 11.96 -23.69 5.06
N GLY A 322 12.32 -22.70 5.89
CA GLY A 322 12.41 -21.28 5.54
C GLY A 322 13.87 -20.80 5.48
N ASN A 323 14.08 -19.53 5.17
CA ASN A 323 15.39 -18.87 5.21
C ASN A 323 15.96 -18.78 6.63
N TYR A 324 15.08 -18.56 7.63
CA TYR A 324 15.43 -18.49 9.05
C TYR A 324 14.45 -19.31 9.89
N THR A 325 14.87 -19.69 11.09
CA THR A 325 14.01 -20.36 12.09
C THR A 325 13.44 -19.40 13.13
N THR A 326 13.97 -18.17 13.22
CA THR A 326 13.48 -17.10 14.10
C THR A 326 13.23 -15.82 13.31
N ILE A 327 12.26 -15.03 13.76
CA ILE A 327 11.87 -13.78 13.11
C ILE A 327 12.90 -12.69 13.44
N GLY A 328 13.42 -12.65 14.66
CA GLY A 328 14.43 -11.69 15.09
C GLY A 328 15.74 -11.81 14.31
N GLU A 329 16.15 -13.03 13.95
CA GLU A 329 17.31 -13.22 13.05
C GLU A 329 17.01 -12.77 11.62
N ALA A 330 15.79 -13.01 11.12
CA ALA A 330 15.36 -12.50 9.83
C ALA A 330 15.38 -10.96 9.79
N ILE A 331 14.85 -10.28 10.81
CA ILE A 331 14.87 -8.80 10.91
C ILE A 331 16.30 -8.25 10.90
N LYS A 332 17.22 -8.86 11.66
CA LYS A 332 18.63 -8.44 11.72
C LYS A 332 19.29 -8.48 10.35
N ASN A 333 19.05 -9.54 9.58
CA ASN A 333 19.67 -9.76 8.28
C ASN A 333 18.87 -9.17 7.10
N ALA A 334 17.63 -8.75 7.32
CA ALA A 334 16.79 -8.11 6.33
C ALA A 334 17.34 -6.74 5.92
N GLN A 335 17.23 -6.45 4.62
CA GLN A 335 17.40 -5.10 4.10
C GLN A 335 16.12 -4.28 4.37
N PRO A 336 16.18 -2.94 4.43
CA PRO A 336 14.97 -2.13 4.43
C PRO A 336 14.01 -2.49 3.29
N ASP A 337 12.72 -2.36 3.54
CA ASP A 337 11.60 -2.72 2.66
C ASP A 337 11.48 -4.22 2.34
N SER A 338 12.11 -5.09 3.14
CA SER A 338 11.92 -6.54 3.00
C SER A 338 10.58 -6.97 3.56
N CYS A 339 10.01 -8.03 2.96
CA CYS A 339 8.84 -8.72 3.46
C CYS A 339 9.28 -10.02 4.14
N ILE A 340 8.89 -10.20 5.40
CA ILE A 340 9.15 -11.39 6.21
C ILE A 340 7.84 -12.18 6.31
N LEU A 341 7.77 -13.32 5.62
CA LEU A 341 6.65 -14.25 5.69
C LEU A 341 6.87 -15.24 6.84
N VAL A 342 5.98 -15.25 7.82
CA VAL A 342 6.11 -16.06 9.04
C VAL A 342 5.14 -17.25 8.98
N ARG A 343 5.67 -18.46 8.87
CA ARG A 343 4.85 -19.68 8.85
C ARG A 343 4.39 -20.10 10.24
N PRO A 344 3.34 -20.94 10.34
CA PRO A 344 2.87 -21.54 11.58
C PRO A 344 4.00 -22.07 12.48
N GLY A 345 3.94 -21.70 13.75
CA GLY A 345 4.97 -22.00 14.73
C GLY A 345 4.84 -21.17 16.00
N LEU A 346 5.52 -21.61 17.05
CA LEU A 346 5.73 -20.84 18.26
C LEU A 346 7.12 -20.20 18.21
N TYR A 347 7.16 -18.88 18.22
CA TYR A 347 8.35 -18.04 18.18
C TYR A 347 8.52 -17.37 19.54
N GLN A 348 9.45 -17.87 20.36
CA GLN A 348 9.70 -17.33 21.69
C GLN A 348 10.78 -16.26 21.65
N GLU A 349 10.41 -15.03 21.29
CA GLU A 349 11.34 -13.94 21.01
C GLU A 349 10.70 -12.55 21.14
N SER A 350 11.55 -11.52 21.10
CA SER A 350 11.15 -10.11 21.07
C SER A 350 11.63 -9.47 19.77
N LEU A 351 10.72 -8.83 19.05
CA LEU A 351 10.95 -8.26 17.72
C LEU A 351 11.22 -6.76 17.82
N ILE A 352 12.47 -6.36 17.62
CA ILE A 352 12.85 -4.96 17.51
C ILE A 352 12.80 -4.57 16.03
N ILE A 353 11.84 -3.75 15.64
CA ILE A 353 11.67 -3.30 14.25
C ILE A 353 12.39 -1.96 14.08
N ASP A 354 13.67 -2.02 13.72
CA ASP A 354 14.59 -0.88 13.62
C ASP A 354 14.76 -0.31 12.21
N LYS A 355 14.12 -0.94 11.23
CA LYS A 355 14.11 -0.55 9.82
C LYS A 355 12.73 -0.84 9.22
N GLN A 356 12.42 -0.18 8.11
CA GLN A 356 11.16 -0.40 7.40
C GLN A 356 11.06 -1.86 6.94
N LEU A 357 10.03 -2.57 7.41
CA LEU A 357 9.79 -3.98 7.12
C LEU A 357 8.29 -4.27 7.08
N GLU A 358 7.94 -5.32 6.33
CA GLU A 358 6.63 -5.97 6.42
C GLU A 358 6.82 -7.34 7.07
N ILE A 359 6.07 -7.65 8.12
CA ILE A 359 6.09 -8.95 8.79
C ILE A 359 4.68 -9.53 8.72
N ILE A 360 4.50 -10.56 7.90
CA ILE A 360 3.19 -11.06 7.50
C ILE A 360 3.07 -12.54 7.85
N GLY A 361 1.99 -12.92 8.52
CA GLY A 361 1.66 -14.32 8.77
C GLY A 361 1.30 -15.08 7.49
N ASP A 362 1.95 -16.22 7.25
CA ASP A 362 1.70 -17.14 6.13
C ASP A 362 0.92 -18.37 6.64
N GLY A 363 -0.34 -18.17 7.04
CA GLY A 363 -1.18 -19.22 7.61
C GLY A 363 -2.35 -18.70 8.44
N LEU A 364 -2.92 -19.57 9.27
CA LEU A 364 -3.95 -19.18 10.22
C LEU A 364 -3.32 -18.39 11.37
N VAL A 365 -3.91 -17.25 11.74
CA VAL A 365 -3.39 -16.34 12.79
C VAL A 365 -3.12 -17.07 14.10
N ALA A 366 -4.05 -17.96 14.52
CA ALA A 366 -3.96 -18.73 15.76
C ALA A 366 -2.76 -19.70 15.81
N ASP A 367 -2.22 -20.08 14.64
CA ASP A 367 -1.10 -21.03 14.53
C ASP A 367 0.26 -20.32 14.44
N ILE A 368 0.28 -18.99 14.32
CA ILE A 368 1.51 -18.19 14.19
C ILE A 368 1.65 -17.34 15.45
N VAL A 369 2.34 -17.89 16.46
CA VAL A 369 2.40 -17.31 17.79
C VAL A 369 3.78 -16.74 18.08
N ILE A 370 3.86 -15.44 18.33
CA ILE A 370 5.02 -14.79 18.95
C ILE A 370 4.73 -14.63 20.44
N GLU A 371 5.61 -15.18 21.27
CA GLU A 371 5.49 -15.12 22.73
C GLU A 371 6.78 -14.58 23.35
N SER A 372 6.66 -13.65 24.29
CA SER A 372 7.82 -13.13 25.02
C SER A 372 7.57 -13.09 26.53
N THR A 373 8.55 -13.52 27.32
CA THR A 373 8.50 -13.52 28.80
C THR A 373 9.40 -12.46 29.44
N ASP A 374 10.29 -11.84 28.66
CA ASP A 374 11.33 -10.93 29.15
C ASP A 374 11.18 -9.49 28.66
N SER A 375 10.50 -9.27 27.53
CA SER A 375 10.31 -7.96 26.90
C SER A 375 9.03 -7.94 26.05
N SER A 376 8.71 -6.81 25.42
CA SER A 376 7.58 -6.72 24.48
C SER A 376 7.75 -7.68 23.30
N CYS A 377 6.65 -8.24 22.77
CA CYS A 377 6.72 -9.06 21.57
C CYS A 377 7.16 -8.20 20.36
N ILE A 378 6.70 -6.95 20.30
CA ILE A 378 7.09 -5.97 19.29
C ILE A 378 7.54 -4.68 19.99
N ILE A 379 8.67 -4.14 19.54
CA ILE A 379 9.18 -2.82 19.90
C ILE A 379 9.45 -2.05 18.60
N MET A 380 8.69 -0.97 18.37
CA MET A 380 8.84 -0.13 17.19
C MET A 380 10.02 0.85 17.37
N GLN A 381 10.98 0.84 16.44
CA GLN A 381 12.16 1.72 16.44
C GLN A 381 12.44 2.37 15.07
N THR A 382 11.50 2.30 14.15
CA THR A 382 11.58 2.91 12.81
C THR A 382 10.39 3.85 12.57
N ASP A 383 10.38 4.54 11.42
CA ASP A 383 9.31 5.48 11.07
C ASP A 383 8.08 4.77 10.49
N ASP A 384 8.26 3.67 9.76
CA ASP A 384 7.18 2.92 9.09
C ASP A 384 7.43 1.41 9.17
N ALA A 385 6.40 0.63 9.51
CA ALA A 385 6.44 -0.83 9.44
C ALA A 385 5.03 -1.41 9.32
N VAL A 386 4.94 -2.64 8.80
CA VAL A 386 3.68 -3.39 8.73
C VAL A 386 3.84 -4.71 9.47
N VAL A 387 2.87 -5.03 10.32
CA VAL A 387 2.74 -6.32 10.98
C VAL A 387 1.32 -6.83 10.79
N SER A 388 1.17 -8.01 10.20
CA SER A 388 -0.14 -8.56 9.86
C SER A 388 -0.25 -10.05 10.15
N GLY A 389 -1.41 -10.48 10.64
CA GLY A 389 -1.78 -11.90 10.66
C GLY A 389 -1.05 -12.74 11.72
N LEU A 390 -0.74 -12.16 12.89
CA LEU A 390 0.05 -12.81 13.95
C LEU A 390 -0.72 -12.87 15.29
N THR A 391 -0.47 -13.91 16.08
CA THR A 391 -0.84 -13.96 17.49
C THR A 391 0.32 -13.49 18.36
N LEU A 392 0.11 -12.46 19.20
CA LEU A 392 1.13 -11.85 20.05
C LEU A 392 0.79 -12.06 21.53
N ARG A 393 1.69 -12.69 22.28
CA ARG A 393 1.47 -13.05 23.70
C ARG A 393 2.56 -12.50 24.61
N GLY A 394 2.25 -11.40 25.31
CA GLY A 394 3.10 -10.89 26.39
C GLY A 394 2.91 -11.71 27.67
N ARG A 395 3.96 -12.43 28.08
CA ARG A 395 4.01 -13.33 29.24
C ARG A 395 4.91 -12.82 30.36
N GLY A 396 4.86 -11.52 30.65
CA GLY A 396 5.74 -10.88 31.63
C GLY A 396 5.53 -11.36 33.07
N ALA A 397 4.30 -11.74 33.44
CA ALA A 397 3.99 -12.22 34.78
C ALA A 397 4.72 -13.52 35.15
N VAL A 398 5.04 -14.36 34.15
CA VAL A 398 5.77 -15.63 34.34
C VAL A 398 7.12 -15.40 35.03
N LYS A 399 7.79 -14.29 34.73
CA LYS A 399 9.10 -13.91 35.31
C LYS A 399 9.04 -12.67 36.22
N GLY A 400 7.85 -12.14 36.48
CA GLY A 400 7.66 -10.91 37.26
C GLY A 400 8.12 -9.63 36.53
N ASN A 401 8.22 -9.66 35.21
CA ASN A 401 8.60 -8.53 34.37
C ASN A 401 7.39 -7.66 34.02
N LYS A 402 7.61 -6.35 33.83
CA LYS A 402 6.59 -5.38 33.45
C LYS A 402 6.88 -4.80 32.07
N PHE A 403 6.09 -5.18 31.07
CA PHE A 403 6.19 -4.67 29.70
C PHE A 403 4.83 -4.77 29.00
N TYR A 404 4.69 -4.03 27.90
CA TYR A 404 3.54 -4.07 27.01
C TYR A 404 3.72 -5.20 25.98
N THR A 405 2.65 -5.79 25.46
CA THR A 405 2.82 -6.83 24.41
C THR A 405 3.32 -6.22 23.11
N VAL A 406 2.78 -5.08 22.73
CA VAL A 406 3.24 -4.24 21.61
C VAL A 406 3.56 -2.85 22.16
N ASP A 407 4.81 -2.41 21.95
CA ASP A 407 5.31 -1.13 22.42
C ASP A 407 5.66 -0.20 21.24
N ILE A 408 4.95 0.92 21.12
CA ILE A 408 5.03 1.85 19.99
C ILE A 408 5.42 3.25 20.51
N PRO A 409 6.72 3.50 20.74
CA PRO A 409 7.23 4.81 21.21
C PRO A 409 7.33 5.87 20.09
N GLN A 410 7.26 5.45 18.82
CA GLN A 410 7.40 6.32 17.66
C GLN A 410 6.87 5.65 16.38
N GLY A 411 6.75 6.45 15.33
CA GLY A 411 6.50 5.97 13.97
C GLY A 411 5.07 5.53 13.71
N LYS A 412 4.86 5.04 12.50
CA LYS A 412 3.59 4.56 11.96
C LYS A 412 3.68 3.06 11.74
N LEU A 413 3.39 2.32 12.80
CA LEU A 413 3.16 0.89 12.70
C LEU A 413 1.74 0.65 12.15
N VAL A 414 1.61 -0.08 11.05
CA VAL A 414 0.35 -0.69 10.64
C VAL A 414 0.29 -2.07 11.28
N LEU A 415 -0.64 -2.26 12.22
CA LEU A 415 -0.88 -3.53 12.89
C LEU A 415 -2.27 -4.03 12.53
N GLU A 416 -2.35 -5.14 11.81
CA GLU A 416 -3.64 -5.62 11.28
C GLU A 416 -3.87 -7.12 11.37
N ASP A 417 -5.13 -7.52 11.52
CA ASP A 417 -5.53 -8.93 11.51
C ASP A 417 -4.78 -9.78 12.56
N CYS A 418 -4.46 -9.18 13.71
CA CYS A 418 -3.69 -9.81 14.80
C CYS A 418 -4.58 -10.14 16.01
N ASP A 419 -4.17 -11.15 16.76
CA ASP A 419 -4.70 -11.51 18.09
C ASP A 419 -3.65 -11.15 19.15
N ILE A 420 -4.02 -10.35 20.15
CA ILE A 420 -3.05 -9.72 21.08
C ILE A 420 -3.53 -9.84 22.52
N THR A 421 -2.72 -10.51 23.35
CA THR A 421 -2.97 -10.71 24.79
C THR A 421 -1.77 -10.33 25.65
N SER A 422 -2.01 -9.90 26.89
CA SER A 422 -0.95 -9.48 27.82
C SER A 422 -1.24 -9.88 29.27
N ASP A 423 -0.39 -10.70 29.90
CA ASP A 423 -0.51 -11.00 31.34
C ASP A 423 0.23 -10.02 32.26
N SER A 424 0.80 -8.94 31.73
CA SER A 424 1.68 -8.01 32.45
C SER A 424 1.14 -6.58 32.49
N LEU A 425 1.35 -5.78 31.44
CA LEU A 425 0.77 -4.44 31.29
C LEU A 425 -0.31 -4.43 30.20
N ALA A 426 -0.53 -3.29 29.54
CA ALA A 426 -1.46 -3.18 28.42
C ALA A 426 -1.06 -4.07 27.24
N CYS A 427 -2.03 -4.51 26.44
CA CYS A 427 -1.75 -5.26 25.20
C CYS A 427 -0.97 -4.38 24.22
N ILE A 428 -1.43 -3.15 23.99
CA ILE A 428 -0.75 -2.19 23.11
C ILE A 428 -0.53 -0.89 23.86
N ALA A 429 0.70 -0.40 23.89
CA ALA A 429 1.04 0.93 24.37
C ALA A 429 1.56 1.82 23.24
N ILE A 430 1.06 3.05 23.20
CA ILE A 430 1.35 4.04 22.16
C ILE A 430 1.72 5.33 22.88
N HIS A 431 2.98 5.72 22.75
CA HIS A 431 3.53 6.84 23.49
C HIS A 431 4.62 7.55 22.71
N GLY A 432 5.00 8.74 23.15
CA GLY A 432 5.91 9.60 22.40
C GLY A 432 5.20 10.47 21.38
N THR A 433 5.80 11.63 21.10
CA THR A 433 5.19 12.69 20.27
C THR A 433 5.14 12.37 18.78
N THR A 434 5.86 11.34 18.34
CA THR A 434 5.92 10.90 16.93
C THR A 434 5.19 9.59 16.67
N ALA A 435 4.63 8.95 17.70
CA ALA A 435 3.85 7.72 17.54
C ALA A 435 2.48 8.03 16.94
N ASN A 436 2.20 7.40 15.79
CA ASN A 436 0.92 7.53 15.08
C ASN A 436 0.59 6.23 14.30
N PRO A 437 0.41 5.09 14.98
CA PRO A 437 0.11 3.82 14.33
C PRO A 437 -1.32 3.76 13.78
N VAL A 438 -1.56 2.77 12.90
CA VAL A 438 -2.89 2.34 12.47
C VAL A 438 -3.08 0.90 12.93
N ILE A 439 -4.01 0.68 13.85
CA ILE A 439 -4.36 -0.64 14.37
C ILE A 439 -5.74 -1.00 13.83
N ARG A 440 -5.86 -2.10 13.09
CA ARG A 440 -7.13 -2.44 12.44
C ARG A 440 -7.45 -3.92 12.37
N ARG A 441 -8.73 -4.28 12.53
CA ARG A 441 -9.20 -5.68 12.44
C ARG A 441 -8.46 -6.63 13.41
N CYS A 442 -8.05 -6.11 14.57
CA CYS A 442 -7.38 -6.89 15.60
C CYS A 442 -8.34 -7.30 16.70
N GLN A 443 -8.05 -8.45 17.34
CA GLN A 443 -8.64 -8.86 18.60
C GLN A 443 -7.67 -8.52 19.73
N ILE A 444 -8.11 -7.69 20.68
CA ILE A 444 -7.25 -7.14 21.74
C ILE A 444 -7.89 -7.44 23.09
N HIS A 445 -7.40 -8.51 23.74
CA HIS A 445 -8.10 -9.04 24.89
C HIS A 445 -7.20 -9.62 25.97
N ASP A 446 -7.82 -9.90 27.12
CA ASP A 446 -7.17 -10.50 28.30
C ASP A 446 -5.90 -9.76 28.75
N GLY A 447 -5.84 -8.44 28.52
CA GLY A 447 -4.79 -7.58 29.02
C GLY A 447 -4.91 -7.35 30.53
N GLU A 448 -3.85 -7.57 31.30
CA GLU A 448 -3.80 -7.20 32.72
C GLU A 448 -3.88 -5.67 32.92
N GLY A 449 -3.39 -4.91 31.93
CA GLY A 449 -3.57 -3.47 31.81
C GLY A 449 -4.80 -3.09 30.97
N SER A 450 -4.66 -2.01 30.20
CA SER A 450 -5.66 -1.65 29.19
C SER A 450 -5.51 -2.51 27.95
N GLY A 451 -6.56 -2.65 27.13
CA GLY A 451 -6.41 -3.22 25.79
C GLY A 451 -5.47 -2.36 24.94
N VAL A 452 -5.85 -1.10 24.72
CA VAL A 452 -5.01 -0.10 24.05
C VAL A 452 -4.77 1.10 24.97
N TYR A 453 -3.52 1.52 25.10
CA TYR A 453 -3.11 2.59 26.00
C TYR A 453 -2.33 3.70 25.29
N PHE A 454 -2.93 4.88 25.18
CA PHE A 454 -2.31 6.09 24.66
C PHE A 454 -1.84 6.97 25.82
N HIS A 455 -0.54 7.25 25.88
CA HIS A 455 0.03 8.19 26.85
C HIS A 455 1.16 9.02 26.24
N GLU A 456 1.67 10.01 26.99
CA GLU A 456 2.81 10.85 26.57
C GLU A 456 2.68 11.44 25.15
N ASN A 457 1.51 11.99 24.85
CA ASN A 457 1.14 12.56 23.54
C ASN A 457 1.04 11.56 22.37
N GLY A 458 0.97 10.26 22.64
CA GLY A 458 0.74 9.25 21.61
C GLY A 458 -0.53 9.54 20.79
N GLN A 459 -0.38 9.52 19.47
CA GLN A 459 -1.48 9.63 18.49
C GLN A 459 -1.74 8.25 17.88
N GLY A 460 -2.72 8.13 16.99
CA GLY A 460 -2.95 6.90 16.23
C GLY A 460 -4.41 6.71 15.87
N THR A 461 -4.66 5.73 15.01
CA THR A 461 -6.01 5.28 14.67
C THR A 461 -6.21 3.84 15.09
N VAL A 462 -7.29 3.54 15.80
CA VAL A 462 -7.77 2.18 16.06
C VAL A 462 -9.10 2.02 15.35
N GLU A 463 -9.20 1.07 14.42
CA GLU A 463 -10.40 0.89 13.61
C GLU A 463 -10.82 -0.56 13.41
N ASP A 464 -12.12 -0.83 13.39
CA ASP A 464 -12.65 -2.16 13.08
C ASP A 464 -12.08 -3.26 14.01
N CYS A 465 -11.73 -2.89 15.26
CA CYS A 465 -11.14 -3.79 16.25
C CYS A 465 -12.17 -4.26 17.27
N ASP A 466 -11.91 -5.44 17.84
CA ASP A 466 -12.66 -6.00 18.96
C ASP A 466 -11.78 -5.99 20.23
N ILE A 467 -12.22 -5.26 21.27
CA ILE A 467 -11.44 -4.99 22.48
C ILE A 467 -12.21 -5.45 23.72
N PHE A 468 -11.80 -6.58 24.31
CA PHE A 468 -12.61 -7.22 25.36
C PHE A 468 -11.83 -7.88 26.49
N ALA A 469 -12.52 -8.23 27.58
CA ALA A 469 -11.99 -8.97 28.75
C ALA A 469 -10.77 -8.36 29.48
N ASN A 470 -10.36 -7.13 29.15
CA ASN A 470 -9.22 -6.45 29.75
C ASN A 470 -9.46 -6.11 31.23
N ALA A 471 -8.42 -6.23 32.07
CA ALA A 471 -8.52 -6.06 33.52
C ALA A 471 -8.53 -4.59 33.99
N ALA A 472 -7.98 -3.67 33.19
CA ALA A 472 -8.18 -2.24 33.35
C ALA A 472 -9.28 -1.73 32.39
N SER A 473 -8.99 -0.71 31.58
CA SER A 473 -9.92 -0.19 30.57
C SER A 473 -9.76 -0.86 29.22
N GLY A 474 -10.79 -0.91 28.39
CA GLY A 474 -10.63 -1.30 26.99
C GLY A 474 -9.65 -0.37 26.28
N VAL A 475 -9.93 0.94 26.32
CA VAL A 475 -9.06 2.00 25.80
C VAL A 475 -8.77 3.02 26.90
N GLY A 476 -7.48 3.27 27.17
CA GLY A 476 -7.03 4.32 28.08
C GLY A 476 -6.31 5.43 27.32
N ILE A 477 -6.69 6.68 27.56
CA ILE A 477 -6.09 7.87 26.95
C ILE A 477 -5.67 8.84 28.05
N THR A 478 -4.36 9.07 28.18
CA THR A 478 -3.79 9.87 29.27
C THR A 478 -2.69 10.79 28.77
N SER A 479 -2.29 11.74 29.61
CA SER A 479 -1.04 12.49 29.46
C SER A 479 -0.87 13.11 28.05
N GLY A 480 -1.94 13.74 27.54
CA GLY A 480 -1.98 14.39 26.23
C GLY A 480 -2.19 13.46 25.01
N GLY A 481 -2.39 12.15 25.20
CA GLY A 481 -2.75 11.24 24.12
C GLY A 481 -4.00 11.72 23.38
N ASN A 482 -4.05 11.54 22.05
CA ASN A 482 -5.12 12.08 21.21
C ASN A 482 -5.40 11.17 19.99
N PRO A 483 -5.95 9.97 20.22
CA PRO A 483 -6.23 9.02 19.15
C PRO A 483 -7.56 9.28 18.43
N ILE A 484 -7.74 8.60 17.30
CA ILE A 484 -9.04 8.35 16.67
C ILE A 484 -9.40 6.88 16.87
N ILE A 485 -10.51 6.60 17.55
CA ILE A 485 -11.04 5.24 17.74
C ILE A 485 -12.36 5.17 16.97
N ARG A 486 -12.48 4.26 16.00
CA ARG A 486 -13.66 4.20 15.14
C ARG A 486 -14.13 2.80 14.78
N ARG A 487 -15.45 2.59 14.73
CA ARG A 487 -16.02 1.28 14.33
C ARG A 487 -15.50 0.10 15.14
N CYS A 488 -15.20 0.32 16.43
CA CYS A 488 -14.70 -0.71 17.32
C CYS A 488 -15.81 -1.22 18.25
N GLN A 489 -15.69 -2.47 18.68
CA GLN A 489 -16.46 -3.05 19.79
C GLN A 489 -15.59 -3.04 21.04
N ILE A 490 -16.09 -2.48 22.15
CA ILE A 490 -15.35 -2.34 23.41
C ILE A 490 -16.21 -2.89 24.55
N HIS A 491 -15.98 -4.15 24.92
CA HIS A 491 -16.93 -4.87 25.78
C HIS A 491 -16.31 -5.82 26.80
N ASP A 492 -17.13 -6.31 27.73
CA ASP A 492 -16.77 -7.31 28.74
C ASP A 492 -15.50 -6.99 29.57
N GLY A 493 -15.09 -5.71 29.65
CA GLY A 493 -13.96 -5.27 30.43
C GLY A 493 -14.24 -5.32 31.94
N LYS A 494 -13.22 -5.61 32.76
CA LYS A 494 -13.35 -5.64 34.23
C LYS A 494 -13.48 -4.23 34.83
N LYS A 495 -13.06 -3.19 34.11
CA LYS A 495 -13.33 -1.78 34.47
C LYS A 495 -14.10 -1.06 33.38
N ALA A 496 -13.67 0.15 33.03
CA ALA A 496 -14.41 1.02 32.12
C ALA A 496 -14.08 0.70 30.66
N GLY A 497 -15.00 0.92 29.73
CA GLY A 497 -14.75 0.71 28.31
C GLY A 497 -13.67 1.67 27.80
N VAL A 498 -13.93 2.98 27.92
CA VAL A 498 -13.01 4.05 27.55
C VAL A 498 -12.73 4.95 28.76
N VAL A 499 -11.45 5.29 28.99
CA VAL A 499 -11.04 6.22 30.04
C VAL A 499 -10.19 7.33 29.43
N VAL A 500 -10.60 8.58 29.60
CA VAL A 500 -9.86 9.77 29.18
C VAL A 500 -9.53 10.62 30.40
N LYS A 501 -8.24 10.76 30.69
CA LYS A 501 -7.76 11.48 31.88
C LYS A 501 -6.47 12.25 31.65
N GLU A 502 -6.06 13.06 32.63
CA GLU A 502 -4.75 13.76 32.64
C GLU A 502 -4.53 14.55 31.33
N ASN A 503 -5.50 15.38 30.97
CA ASN A 503 -5.54 16.16 29.73
C ASN A 503 -5.53 15.34 28.42
N GLY A 504 -5.81 14.03 28.49
CA GLY A 504 -6.08 13.21 27.31
C GLY A 504 -7.20 13.80 26.45
N GLN A 505 -7.05 13.68 25.14
CA GLN A 505 -7.98 14.15 24.12
C GLN A 505 -8.40 12.95 23.25
N GLY A 506 -8.83 13.20 22.02
CA GLY A 506 -9.13 12.16 21.03
C GLY A 506 -10.59 12.13 20.63
N THR A 507 -10.87 11.36 19.59
CA THR A 507 -12.22 11.13 19.07
C THR A 507 -12.56 9.66 19.15
N VAL A 508 -13.72 9.33 19.74
CA VAL A 508 -14.32 8.00 19.70
C VAL A 508 -15.58 8.12 18.87
N GLU A 509 -15.66 7.41 17.75
CA GLU A 509 -16.76 7.54 16.80
C GLU A 509 -17.28 6.21 16.27
N ASP A 510 -18.60 6.11 16.05
CA ASP A 510 -19.20 4.93 15.43
C ASP A 510 -18.83 3.62 16.15
N CYS A 511 -18.60 3.67 17.47
CA CYS A 511 -18.20 2.54 18.31
C CYS A 511 -19.38 2.00 19.12
N ASP A 512 -19.30 0.71 19.45
CA ASP A 512 -20.22 0.04 20.36
C ASP A 512 -19.50 -0.32 21.67
N ILE A 513 -19.98 0.23 22.80
CA ILE A 513 -19.35 0.14 24.12
C ILE A 513 -20.34 -0.50 25.10
N PHE A 514 -20.18 -1.79 25.39
CA PHE A 514 -21.22 -2.53 26.11
C PHE A 514 -20.71 -3.56 27.13
N ALA A 515 -21.59 -4.04 28.02
CA ALA A 515 -21.34 -5.12 28.99
C ALA A 515 -20.13 -4.92 29.94
N ASN A 516 -19.53 -3.73 29.98
CA ASN A 516 -18.39 -3.42 30.83
C ASN A 516 -18.80 -3.45 32.32
N ALA A 517 -17.92 -3.99 33.18
CA ALA A 517 -18.22 -4.15 34.60
C ALA A 517 -18.20 -2.83 35.41
N ASN A 518 -17.84 -1.72 34.77
CA ASN A 518 -17.83 -0.37 35.35
C ASN A 518 -18.56 0.62 34.41
N VAL A 519 -18.14 1.89 34.37
CA VAL A 519 -18.70 2.93 33.49
C VAL A 519 -18.30 2.67 32.03
N GLY A 520 -19.18 2.91 31.06
CA GLY A 520 -18.84 2.79 29.64
C GLY A 520 -17.73 3.74 29.22
N VAL A 521 -17.94 5.05 29.38
CA VAL A 521 -16.95 6.11 29.10
C VAL A 521 -16.70 6.97 30.33
N VAL A 522 -15.45 7.06 30.79
CA VAL A 522 -15.03 7.92 31.91
C VAL A 522 -14.21 9.07 31.38
N ILE A 523 -14.60 10.30 31.73
CA ILE A 523 -13.84 11.51 31.43
C ILE A 523 -13.51 12.21 32.75
N THR A 524 -12.23 12.31 33.08
CA THR A 524 -11.78 12.77 34.40
C THR A 524 -10.51 13.58 34.34
N SER A 525 -10.18 14.31 35.40
CA SER A 525 -8.88 14.96 35.60
C SER A 525 -8.43 15.80 34.38
N GLY A 526 -9.35 16.64 33.86
CA GLY A 526 -9.11 17.52 32.70
C GLY A 526 -9.13 16.85 31.32
N GLY A 527 -9.48 15.55 31.21
CA GLY A 527 -9.71 14.92 29.91
C GLY A 527 -10.80 15.64 29.10
N ASN A 528 -10.67 15.69 27.78
CA ASN A 528 -11.57 16.45 26.89
C ASN A 528 -11.73 15.79 25.51
N PRO A 529 -12.34 14.59 25.44
CA PRO A 529 -12.55 13.89 24.18
C PRO A 529 -13.81 14.37 23.43
N ILE A 530 -13.92 13.96 22.17
CA ILE A 530 -15.17 13.96 21.40
C ILE A 530 -15.67 12.52 21.30
N ILE A 531 -16.88 12.25 21.79
CA ILE A 531 -17.56 10.97 21.66
C ILE A 531 -18.77 11.18 20.75
N ARG A 532 -18.83 10.51 19.60
CA ARG A 532 -19.87 10.77 18.60
C ARG A 532 -20.43 9.54 17.91
N ARG A 533 -21.74 9.48 17.68
CA ARG A 533 -22.38 8.35 16.98
C ARG A 533 -22.05 6.99 17.59
N CYS A 534 -21.88 6.94 18.92
CA CYS A 534 -21.59 5.70 19.64
C CYS A 534 -22.84 5.13 20.30
N GLN A 535 -22.87 3.81 20.45
CA GLN A 535 -23.82 3.10 21.30
C GLN A 535 -23.13 2.75 22.63
N ILE A 536 -23.75 3.09 23.76
CA ILE A 536 -23.17 2.89 25.10
C ILE A 536 -24.20 2.23 26.00
N HIS A 537 -24.12 0.92 26.17
CA HIS A 537 -25.22 0.17 26.78
C HIS A 537 -24.83 -1.03 27.64
N ASP A 538 -25.80 -1.59 28.37
CA ASP A 538 -25.65 -2.79 29.20
C ASP A 538 -24.49 -2.73 30.23
N GLY A 539 -24.03 -1.53 30.59
CA GLY A 539 -22.99 -1.31 31.57
C GLY A 539 -23.48 -1.54 33.00
N LYS A 540 -22.60 -2.06 33.87
CA LYS A 540 -22.92 -2.25 35.29
C LYS A 540 -22.93 -0.95 36.11
N LYS A 541 -22.47 0.17 35.53
CA LYS A 541 -22.58 1.51 36.13
C LYS A 541 -23.19 2.50 35.15
N ALA A 542 -22.68 3.73 35.11
CA ALA A 542 -23.16 4.76 34.21
C ALA A 542 -22.70 4.50 32.77
N GLY A 543 -23.46 4.96 31.78
CA GLY A 543 -23.01 4.93 30.40
C GLY A 543 -21.81 5.86 30.22
N VAL A 544 -21.98 7.14 30.55
CA VAL A 544 -20.92 8.16 30.54
C VAL A 544 -20.78 8.77 31.94
N ALA A 545 -19.55 8.91 32.44
CA ALA A 545 -19.26 9.64 33.67
C ALA A 545 -18.22 10.74 33.43
N VAL A 546 -18.60 11.99 33.72
CA VAL A 546 -17.73 13.18 33.61
C VAL A 546 -17.49 13.72 35.01
N GLN A 547 -16.23 13.72 35.45
CA GLN A 547 -15.89 14.03 36.84
C GLN A 547 -14.54 14.76 36.97
N GLU A 548 -14.23 15.32 38.14
CA GLU A 548 -12.93 15.92 38.46
C GLU A 548 -12.44 16.92 37.40
N ASN A 549 -13.30 17.89 37.06
CA ASN A 549 -13.09 18.88 36.00
C ASN A 549 -12.86 18.28 34.60
N GLY A 550 -13.30 17.04 34.36
CA GLY A 550 -13.42 16.47 33.03
C GLY A 550 -14.31 17.34 32.14
N GLN A 551 -13.89 17.48 30.89
CA GLN A 551 -14.57 18.22 29.83
C GLN A 551 -14.85 17.27 28.67
N GLY A 552 -15.39 17.76 27.57
CA GLY A 552 -15.59 16.94 26.37
C GLY A 552 -16.97 17.13 25.77
N THR A 553 -17.13 16.56 24.58
CA THR A 553 -18.39 16.59 23.84
C THR A 553 -18.90 15.18 23.63
N VAL A 554 -20.17 14.94 23.96
CA VAL A 554 -20.90 13.71 23.65
C VAL A 554 -22.02 14.09 22.69
N GLU A 555 -21.99 13.59 21.45
CA GLU A 555 -22.92 14.01 20.41
C GLU A 555 -23.48 12.87 19.58
N ASP A 556 -24.76 12.94 19.22
CA ASP A 556 -25.38 11.95 18.33
C ASP A 556 -25.24 10.50 18.86
N CYS A 557 -25.12 10.32 20.18
CA CYS A 557 -24.93 9.02 20.82
C CYS A 557 -26.25 8.44 21.35
N ASP A 558 -26.30 7.12 21.41
CA ASP A 558 -27.39 6.35 22.00
C ASP A 558 -26.91 5.65 23.27
N ILE A 559 -27.51 5.96 24.41
CA ILE A 559 -27.05 5.56 25.75
C ILE A 559 -28.20 4.89 26.49
N PHE A 560 -28.17 3.56 26.63
CA PHE A 560 -29.33 2.81 27.12
C PHE A 560 -29.00 1.59 27.97
N ALA A 561 -30.00 1.02 28.67
CA ALA A 561 -29.88 -0.22 29.45
C ALA A 561 -28.77 -0.25 30.53
N ASN A 562 -28.21 0.91 30.89
CA ASN A 562 -27.18 1.02 31.92
C ASN A 562 -27.77 0.89 33.33
N THR A 563 -27.01 0.30 34.26
CA THR A 563 -27.51 0.02 35.62
C THR A 563 -27.55 1.27 36.52
N ASN A 564 -26.61 2.20 36.34
CA ASN A 564 -26.68 3.53 36.96
C ASN A 564 -27.11 4.57 35.93
N ALA A 565 -26.87 5.86 36.21
CA ALA A 565 -27.35 6.92 35.34
C ALA A 565 -26.80 6.79 33.92
N GLY A 566 -27.60 7.10 32.90
CA GLY A 566 -27.11 7.12 31.52
C GLY A 566 -25.89 8.03 31.39
N ILE A 567 -26.01 9.26 31.89
CA ILE A 567 -24.90 10.21 32.03
C ILE A 567 -24.80 10.71 33.47
N GLY A 568 -23.63 10.59 34.09
CA GLY A 568 -23.30 11.17 35.39
C GLY A 568 -22.30 12.32 35.26
N ILE A 569 -22.61 13.49 35.83
CA ILE A 569 -21.73 14.65 35.87
C ILE A 569 -21.49 15.04 37.33
N THR A 570 -20.25 14.91 37.79
CA THR A 570 -19.91 15.11 39.22
C THR A 570 -18.62 15.90 39.41
N LYS A 571 -18.33 16.35 40.63
CA LYS A 571 -17.02 16.93 41.02
C LYS A 571 -16.49 17.99 40.02
N GLY A 572 -17.34 18.93 39.64
CA GLY A 572 -16.97 20.01 38.70
C GLY A 572 -16.82 19.60 37.23
N GLY A 573 -17.20 18.38 36.83
CA GLY A 573 -17.27 17.99 35.43
C GLY A 573 -18.18 18.93 34.62
N ASN A 574 -17.81 19.24 33.39
CA ASN A 574 -18.50 20.24 32.57
C ASN A 574 -18.51 19.86 31.07
N PRO A 575 -19.28 18.83 30.68
CA PRO A 575 -19.36 18.39 29.28
C PRO A 575 -20.40 19.18 28.47
N ILE A 576 -20.29 19.08 27.15
CA ILE A 576 -21.36 19.41 26.20
C ILE A 576 -21.98 18.10 25.73
N ILE A 577 -23.29 17.95 25.89
CA ILE A 577 -24.06 16.77 25.48
C ILE A 577 -25.11 17.26 24.49
N ARG A 578 -25.10 16.75 23.26
CA ARG A 578 -26.01 17.26 22.22
C ARG A 578 -26.57 16.18 21.31
N ARG A 579 -27.87 16.26 20.99
CA ARG A 579 -28.52 15.30 20.07
C ARG A 579 -28.36 13.83 20.49
N CYS A 580 -28.29 13.56 21.79
CA CYS A 580 -28.17 12.20 22.31
C CYS A 580 -29.54 11.63 22.71
N GLN A 581 -29.69 10.32 22.57
CA GLN A 581 -30.80 9.55 23.12
C GLN A 581 -30.34 8.85 24.40
N ILE A 582 -31.10 8.99 25.49
CA ILE A 582 -30.73 8.47 26.81
C ILE A 582 -31.94 7.77 27.42
N HIS A 583 -31.99 6.45 27.33
CA HIS A 583 -33.22 5.72 27.61
C HIS A 583 -33.06 4.34 28.23
N ASP A 584 -34.16 3.75 28.71
CA ASP A 584 -34.23 2.38 29.26
C ASP A 584 -33.17 2.08 30.35
N GLY A 585 -32.65 3.11 31.04
CA GLY A 585 -31.71 2.96 32.13
C GLY A 585 -32.41 2.58 33.44
N LYS A 586 -31.73 1.83 34.31
CA LYS A 586 -32.27 1.42 35.63
C LYS A 586 -32.23 2.53 36.69
N SER A 587 -31.75 3.72 36.31
CA SER A 587 -31.53 4.86 37.20
C SER A 587 -31.95 6.16 36.51
N ALA A 588 -31.39 7.29 36.91
CA ALA A 588 -31.67 8.57 36.26
C ALA A 588 -31.14 8.58 34.81
N GLY A 589 -31.83 9.24 33.88
CA GLY A 589 -31.28 9.44 32.54
C GLY A 589 -29.97 10.24 32.62
N VAL A 590 -30.05 11.43 33.24
CA VAL A 590 -28.89 12.27 33.53
C VAL A 590 -28.85 12.65 35.01
N ALA A 591 -27.68 12.54 35.63
CA ALA A 591 -27.45 12.91 37.02
C ALA A 591 -26.33 13.95 37.13
N VAL A 592 -26.66 15.18 37.53
CA VAL A 592 -25.72 16.29 37.74
C VAL A 592 -25.60 16.57 39.24
N GLN A 593 -24.46 16.26 39.83
CA GLN A 593 -24.26 16.29 41.29
C GLN A 593 -22.91 16.88 41.68
N GLU A 594 -22.70 17.17 42.96
CA GLU A 594 -21.38 17.56 43.51
C GLU A 594 -20.70 18.70 42.73
N ASN A 595 -21.45 19.80 42.53
CA ASN A 595 -21.04 20.96 41.72
C ASN A 595 -20.73 20.64 40.25
N GLY A 596 -21.25 19.52 39.74
CA GLY A 596 -21.25 19.22 38.31
C GLY A 596 -21.95 20.31 37.51
N GLN A 597 -21.40 20.60 36.35
CA GLN A 597 -21.90 21.57 35.38
C GLN A 597 -22.20 20.85 34.06
N GLY A 598 -22.28 21.58 32.96
CA GLY A 598 -22.46 21.02 31.64
C GLY A 598 -23.68 21.60 30.93
N THR A 599 -23.71 21.37 29.62
CA THR A 599 -24.80 21.81 28.76
C THR A 599 -25.41 20.61 28.04
N LEU A 600 -26.72 20.45 28.14
CA LEU A 600 -27.51 19.47 27.42
C LEU A 600 -28.34 20.20 26.36
N GLU A 601 -28.23 19.79 25.10
CA GLU A 601 -28.86 20.46 23.97
C GLU A 601 -29.52 19.48 23.02
N ASP A 602 -30.79 19.69 22.69
CA ASP A 602 -31.45 18.88 21.66
C ASP A 602 -31.42 17.36 21.97
N CYS A 603 -31.39 16.99 23.25
CA CYS A 603 -31.34 15.59 23.70
C CYS A 603 -32.75 15.04 23.96
N ASP A 604 -32.88 13.72 23.80
CA ASP A 604 -34.10 12.98 24.09
C ASP A 604 -33.86 11.98 25.24
N ILE A 605 -34.61 12.13 26.34
CA ILE A 605 -34.39 11.40 27.58
C ILE A 605 -35.70 10.74 27.99
N PHE A 606 -35.78 9.40 27.84
CA PHE A 606 -37.07 8.72 27.99
C PHE A 606 -36.99 7.31 28.58
N ALA A 607 -38.12 6.76 29.03
CA ALA A 607 -38.24 5.37 29.50
C ALA A 607 -37.26 4.93 30.61
N ASN A 608 -36.67 5.87 31.34
CA ASN A 608 -35.76 5.56 32.44
C ASN A 608 -36.55 5.17 33.72
N ASP A 609 -36.00 4.23 34.49
CA ASP A 609 -36.64 3.69 35.70
C ASP A 609 -36.68 4.68 36.88
N ASN A 610 -35.96 5.79 36.76
CA ASN A 610 -35.96 6.88 37.74
C ASN A 610 -36.20 8.23 37.04
N VAL A 611 -35.78 9.33 37.66
CA VAL A 611 -35.91 10.69 37.12
C VAL A 611 -35.24 10.83 35.75
N GLY A 612 -35.85 11.56 34.83
CA GLY A 612 -35.19 11.91 33.56
C GLY A 612 -33.87 12.65 33.80
N ILE A 613 -33.92 13.80 34.48
CA ILE A 613 -32.74 14.57 34.88
C ILE A 613 -32.76 14.88 36.39
N GLY A 614 -31.77 14.39 37.13
CA GLY A 614 -31.56 14.71 38.53
C GLY A 614 -30.45 15.75 38.72
N ILE A 615 -30.75 16.87 39.37
CA ILE A 615 -29.80 17.94 39.70
C ILE A 615 -29.71 18.07 41.22
N THR A 616 -28.57 17.68 41.81
CA THR A 616 -28.43 17.60 43.27
C THR A 616 -27.11 18.16 43.76
N LYS A 617 -26.98 18.42 45.08
CA LYS A 617 -25.70 18.73 45.75
C LYS A 617 -24.88 19.81 45.03
N GLY A 618 -25.51 20.94 44.71
CA GLY A 618 -24.87 22.06 44.03
C GLY A 618 -24.68 21.92 42.52
N GLY A 619 -25.20 20.85 41.89
CA GLY A 619 -25.21 20.72 40.44
C GLY A 619 -25.90 21.90 39.75
N ASN A 620 -25.37 22.35 38.63
CA ASN A 620 -25.83 23.56 37.94
C ASN A 620 -25.69 23.45 36.40
N PRO A 621 -26.48 22.58 35.74
CA PRO A 621 -26.43 22.43 34.30
C PRO A 621 -27.26 23.48 33.56
N ILE A 622 -26.98 23.63 32.27
CA ILE A 622 -27.87 24.28 31.30
C ILE A 622 -28.53 23.17 30.47
N ILE A 623 -29.86 23.15 30.42
CA ILE A 623 -30.65 22.16 29.68
C ILE A 623 -31.53 22.94 28.72
N ARG A 624 -31.34 22.73 27.41
CA ARG A 624 -32.05 23.49 26.39
C ARG A 624 -32.55 22.64 25.24
N ARG A 625 -33.79 22.88 24.81
CA ARG A 625 -34.40 22.16 23.67
C ARG A 625 -34.42 20.63 23.83
N CYS A 626 -34.47 20.14 25.07
CA CYS A 626 -34.51 18.70 25.35
C CYS A 626 -35.95 18.20 25.50
N GLN A 627 -36.15 16.93 25.16
CA GLN A 627 -37.38 16.18 25.43
C GLN A 627 -37.14 15.24 26.61
N ILE A 628 -38.05 15.25 27.58
CA ILE A 628 -37.91 14.47 28.82
C ILE A 628 -39.26 13.80 29.12
N HIS A 629 -39.39 12.51 28.80
CA HIS A 629 -40.70 11.88 28.79
C HIS A 629 -40.72 10.39 29.11
N ASP A 630 -41.92 9.85 29.35
CA ASP A 630 -42.16 8.41 29.58
C ASP A 630 -41.29 7.78 30.70
N GLY A 631 -40.73 8.58 31.61
CA GLY A 631 -39.96 8.11 32.76
C GLY A 631 -40.85 7.60 33.89
N LYS A 632 -40.34 6.67 34.70
CA LYS A 632 -41.08 6.11 35.85
C LYS A 632 -41.15 7.05 37.08
N SER A 633 -40.49 8.21 37.01
CA SER A 633 -40.45 9.22 38.08
C SER A 633 -40.79 10.61 37.54
N ALA A 634 -40.30 11.68 38.17
CA ALA A 634 -40.43 13.03 37.64
C ALA A 634 -39.54 13.23 36.41
N GLY A 635 -39.92 14.13 35.51
CA GLY A 635 -39.08 14.48 34.37
C GLY A 635 -37.76 15.12 34.83
N VAL A 636 -37.84 16.17 35.65
CA VAL A 636 -36.68 16.83 36.25
C VAL A 636 -36.82 16.89 37.77
N TYR A 637 -35.74 16.58 38.49
CA TYR A 637 -35.67 16.61 39.94
C TYR A 637 -34.51 17.50 40.39
N VAL A 638 -34.82 18.61 41.07
CA VAL A 638 -33.85 19.54 41.62
C VAL A 638 -33.89 19.45 43.15
N TYR A 639 -32.76 19.10 43.76
CA TYR A 639 -32.72 18.72 45.18
C TYR A 639 -31.45 19.21 45.87
N GLU A 640 -31.56 19.57 47.16
CA GLU A 640 -30.43 19.89 48.06
C GLU A 640 -29.35 20.76 47.41
N ASN A 641 -29.59 22.08 47.36
CA ASN A 641 -28.73 23.06 46.70
C ASN A 641 -28.63 22.91 45.16
N GLY A 642 -29.44 22.07 44.53
CA GLY A 642 -29.49 21.95 43.07
C GLY A 642 -29.90 23.29 42.41
N GLN A 643 -29.16 23.67 41.37
CA GLN A 643 -29.40 24.86 40.56
C GLN A 643 -29.66 24.45 39.10
N GLY A 644 -29.53 25.38 38.16
CA GLY A 644 -29.54 25.09 36.73
C GLY A 644 -30.55 25.95 35.98
N THR A 645 -30.38 25.97 34.66
CA THR A 645 -31.32 26.62 33.73
C THR A 645 -31.93 25.56 32.84
N ILE A 646 -33.26 25.46 32.83
CA ILE A 646 -34.04 24.58 31.98
C ILE A 646 -34.85 25.48 31.05
N GLU A 647 -34.54 25.47 29.76
CA GLU A 647 -35.18 26.36 28.80
C GLU A 647 -35.62 25.68 27.51
N ASP A 648 -36.75 26.11 26.97
CA ASP A 648 -37.25 25.63 25.68
C ASP A 648 -37.39 24.09 25.63
N CYS A 649 -37.68 23.43 26.76
CA CYS A 649 -37.77 21.98 26.87
C CYS A 649 -39.22 21.48 26.90
N ASP A 650 -39.42 20.24 26.42
CA ASP A 650 -40.70 19.54 26.48
C ASP A 650 -40.62 18.41 27.53
N ILE A 651 -41.44 18.49 28.58
CA ILE A 651 -41.45 17.56 29.71
C ILE A 651 -42.84 16.96 29.85
N PHE A 652 -43.02 15.70 29.44
CA PHE A 652 -44.36 15.13 29.31
C PHE A 652 -44.44 13.62 29.55
N ALA A 653 -45.64 13.09 29.76
CA ALA A 653 -45.91 11.65 29.92
C ALA A 653 -45.10 10.94 31.03
N ASN A 654 -44.53 11.68 31.98
CA ASN A 654 -43.81 11.06 33.09
C ASN A 654 -44.80 10.50 34.13
N ALA A 655 -44.46 9.38 34.76
CA ALA A 655 -45.30 8.70 35.75
C ALA A 655 -45.42 9.46 37.09
N ASN A 656 -44.66 10.55 37.27
CA ASN A 656 -44.82 11.50 38.38
C ASN A 656 -45.15 12.92 37.87
N GLY A 657 -44.69 13.97 38.55
CA GLY A 657 -44.81 15.35 38.08
C GLY A 657 -43.75 15.71 37.02
N GLY A 658 -43.94 16.84 36.33
CA GLY A 658 -42.98 17.30 35.34
C GLY A 658 -41.64 17.71 35.96
N VAL A 659 -41.67 18.74 36.82
CA VAL A 659 -40.49 19.22 37.56
C VAL A 659 -40.74 19.21 39.05
N ALA A 660 -39.84 18.61 39.83
CA ALA A 660 -39.87 18.61 41.29
C ALA A 660 -38.66 19.37 41.85
N ILE A 661 -38.93 20.40 42.65
CA ILE A 661 -37.95 21.27 43.29
C ILE A 661 -38.06 21.09 44.81
N LEU A 662 -37.13 20.36 45.42
CA LEU A 662 -37.26 19.94 46.81
C LEU A 662 -36.03 20.32 47.63
N LYS A 663 -36.21 20.49 48.94
CA LYS A 663 -35.17 20.85 49.92
C LYS A 663 -34.65 22.28 49.80
N GLN A 664 -34.17 22.77 50.94
CA GLN A 664 -33.50 24.05 51.06
C GLN A 664 -32.32 24.17 50.09
N GLY A 665 -32.21 25.34 49.48
CA GLY A 665 -31.13 25.70 48.57
C GLY A 665 -31.42 25.36 47.11
N SER A 666 -32.39 24.50 46.82
CA SER A 666 -32.81 24.21 45.44
C SER A 666 -33.42 25.46 44.81
N ASN A 667 -32.89 25.93 43.67
CA ASN A 667 -33.31 27.18 43.03
C ASN A 667 -33.05 27.21 41.50
N PRO A 668 -33.73 26.39 40.69
CA PRO A 668 -33.57 26.39 39.26
C PRO A 668 -34.29 27.57 38.58
N ILE A 669 -33.86 27.89 37.36
CA ILE A 669 -34.57 28.76 36.42
C ILE A 669 -35.21 27.89 35.36
N ILE A 670 -36.53 27.94 35.23
CA ILE A 670 -37.31 27.20 34.25
C ILE A 670 -38.01 28.22 33.35
N ARG A 671 -37.78 28.19 32.04
CA ARG A 671 -38.39 29.17 31.14
C ARG A 671 -38.75 28.64 29.76
N ARG A 672 -39.86 29.11 29.20
CA ARG A 672 -40.31 28.75 27.84
C ARG A 672 -40.46 27.24 27.61
N CYS A 673 -40.78 26.47 28.67
CA CYS A 673 -40.94 25.02 28.59
C CYS A 673 -42.41 24.62 28.40
N GLN A 674 -42.64 23.48 27.74
CA GLN A 674 -43.93 22.79 27.72
C GLN A 674 -43.89 21.66 28.76
N ILE A 675 -44.65 21.79 29.85
CA ILE A 675 -44.70 20.79 30.91
C ILE A 675 -46.14 20.30 31.01
N ASN A 676 -46.46 19.21 30.32
CA ASN A 676 -47.84 18.76 30.13
C ASN A 676 -47.97 17.23 30.20
N ARG A 677 -49.19 16.70 30.35
CA ARG A 677 -49.48 15.26 30.28
C ARG A 677 -48.68 14.40 31.25
N ASN A 678 -48.23 14.96 32.38
CA ASN A 678 -47.59 14.19 33.44
C ASN A 678 -48.65 13.66 34.42
N ALA A 679 -48.36 12.54 35.08
CA ALA A 679 -49.33 11.85 35.95
C ALA A 679 -49.69 12.62 37.23
N PHE A 680 -48.91 13.64 37.61
CA PHE A 680 -49.19 14.51 38.75
C PHE A 680 -49.20 15.98 38.31
N GLN A 681 -48.60 16.89 39.09
CA GLN A 681 -48.55 18.32 38.79
C GLN A 681 -47.43 18.65 37.79
N ALA A 682 -47.57 19.75 37.05
CA ALA A 682 -46.50 20.26 36.19
C ALA A 682 -45.25 20.59 37.02
N VAL A 683 -45.42 21.39 38.08
CA VAL A 683 -44.33 21.80 38.98
C VAL A 683 -44.69 21.55 40.45
N ARG A 684 -43.84 20.80 41.15
CA ARG A 684 -43.92 20.58 42.60
C ARG A 684 -42.77 21.29 43.30
N VAL A 685 -43.07 22.02 44.37
CA VAL A 685 -42.08 22.67 45.23
C VAL A 685 -42.38 22.34 46.70
N SER A 686 -41.41 21.73 47.39
CA SER A 686 -41.56 21.36 48.81
C SER A 686 -40.27 21.51 49.62
N GLU A 687 -40.39 21.54 50.94
CA GLU A 687 -39.27 21.49 51.89
C GLU A 687 -38.29 22.67 51.75
N ASN A 688 -38.79 23.90 51.72
CA ASN A 688 -38.02 25.14 51.50
C ASN A 688 -37.34 25.23 50.13
N GLY A 689 -37.89 24.53 49.12
CA GLY A 689 -37.47 24.69 47.73
C GLY A 689 -37.82 26.09 47.19
N ALA A 690 -37.01 26.59 46.27
CA ALA A 690 -37.24 27.85 45.59
C ALA A 690 -37.04 27.72 44.08
N GLY A 691 -37.47 28.70 43.29
CA GLY A 691 -37.22 28.68 41.85
C GLY A 691 -37.86 29.82 41.09
N ARG A 692 -37.51 29.93 39.81
CA ARG A 692 -38.16 30.85 38.86
C ARG A 692 -38.78 30.06 37.74
N VAL A 693 -40.06 30.27 37.47
CA VAL A 693 -40.79 29.61 36.37
C VAL A 693 -41.47 30.68 35.52
N GLU A 694 -41.01 30.82 34.29
CA GLU A 694 -41.38 31.96 33.43
C GLU A 694 -41.76 31.55 32.01
N ASN A 695 -42.89 32.04 31.50
CA ASN A 695 -43.34 31.80 30.13
C ASN A 695 -43.49 30.31 29.77
N CYS A 696 -43.81 29.46 30.75
CA CYS A 696 -44.02 28.03 30.55
C CYS A 696 -45.50 27.71 30.33
N ASN A 697 -45.78 26.66 29.55
CA ASN A 697 -47.11 26.06 29.46
C ASN A 697 -47.19 24.87 30.42
N LEU A 698 -48.05 24.96 31.43
CA LEU A 698 -48.17 23.99 32.53
C LEU A 698 -49.50 23.21 32.48
N THR A 699 -50.23 23.30 31.37
CA THR A 699 -51.57 22.73 31.19
C THR A 699 -51.56 21.23 30.91
N GLY A 700 -52.69 20.56 31.16
CA GLY A 700 -52.91 19.16 30.79
C GLY A 700 -52.18 18.14 31.65
N ASN A 701 -51.79 18.50 32.88
CA ASN A 701 -51.22 17.58 33.86
C ASN A 701 -52.32 17.08 34.82
N THR A 702 -52.31 15.80 35.19
CA THR A 702 -53.43 15.17 35.91
C THR A 702 -53.75 15.81 37.27
N ALA A 703 -52.74 16.33 37.98
CA ALA A 703 -52.92 17.03 39.25
C ALA A 703 -52.78 18.56 39.15
N GLY A 704 -52.92 19.11 37.94
CA GLY A 704 -52.88 20.56 37.67
C GLY A 704 -51.48 21.14 37.53
N ALA A 705 -51.38 22.47 37.44
CA ALA A 705 -50.11 23.15 37.18
C ALA A 705 -49.14 23.11 38.38
N TRP A 706 -49.64 23.20 39.62
CA TRP A 706 -48.82 23.52 40.79
C TRP A 706 -49.11 22.66 42.03
N ASN A 707 -48.05 22.31 42.76
CA ASN A 707 -48.11 21.91 44.16
C ASN A 707 -46.96 22.60 44.92
N ILE A 708 -47.26 23.70 45.63
CA ILE A 708 -46.27 24.53 46.34
C ILE A 708 -46.58 24.48 47.85
N GLN A 709 -45.63 23.99 48.66
CA GLN A 709 -45.78 23.99 50.12
C GLN A 709 -45.61 25.40 50.72
N PRO A 710 -46.21 25.68 51.90
CA PRO A 710 -46.22 27.02 52.49
C PRO A 710 -44.83 27.62 52.80
N ASP A 711 -43.81 26.79 52.95
CA ASP A 711 -42.42 27.17 53.26
C ASP A 711 -41.55 27.41 52.01
N CYS A 712 -42.15 27.31 50.82
CA CYS A 712 -41.45 27.40 49.54
C CYS A 712 -41.62 28.77 48.86
N SER A 713 -40.67 29.14 47.99
CA SER A 713 -40.66 30.46 47.31
C SER A 713 -40.47 30.32 45.80
N VAL A 714 -41.51 30.59 45.02
CA VAL A 714 -41.48 30.45 43.56
C VAL A 714 -41.83 31.77 42.90
N TYR A 715 -40.93 32.30 42.07
CA TYR A 715 -41.25 33.40 41.17
C TYR A 715 -41.98 32.86 39.93
N ARG A 716 -43.16 33.41 39.65
CA ARG A 716 -44.05 32.98 38.55
C ARG A 716 -44.38 34.17 37.66
N SER A 717 -44.14 34.05 36.36
CA SER A 717 -44.45 35.13 35.40
C SER A 717 -44.77 34.58 34.01
N GLY A 718 -45.84 35.05 33.37
CA GLY A 718 -46.18 34.70 31.99
C GLY A 718 -46.53 33.23 31.71
N ASN A 719 -46.78 32.41 32.74
CA ASN A 719 -47.12 30.99 32.58
C ASN A 719 -48.58 30.80 32.15
N ILE A 720 -48.84 29.75 31.37
CA ILE A 720 -50.18 29.27 31.02
C ILE A 720 -50.52 28.10 31.95
N GLU A 721 -51.66 28.17 32.63
CA GLU A 721 -52.03 27.28 33.73
C GLU A 721 -53.52 26.89 33.60
N ASP A 722 -53.91 25.69 34.04
CA ASP A 722 -55.30 25.18 34.02
C ASP A 722 -56.20 25.80 35.11
#